data_AF-A0A7S1XVN0-F1
#
_entry.id   AF-A0A7S1XVN0-F1
#
_cell.length_a   1.000
_cell.length_b   1.000
_cell.length_c   1.000
_cell.angle_alpha   90.00
_cell.angle_beta   90.00
_cell.angle_gamma   90.00
#
_symmetry.space_group_name_H-M   'P 1'
#
loop_
_entity.id
_entity.type
_entity.pdbx_description
1 polymer ?
#
loop_
_entity_poly.entity_id
_entity_poly.type
_entity_poly.pdbx_seq_one_letter_code
_entity_poly.pdbx_strand_id
1 'polypeptide(L)'
;MRRKRAGMARRAGAALAALLLGLAAGAAHAKARHFKNLSYPEIRERLRTLAAKYPQYATLTTAQERYGVGTAGECGDGPCEQFILRLSGVSEEDQPPEMPEGFVSGEVHGNERVGPVAALEASELLVYTAACVDTGAHEDCNKIVEYGLTARERAWLHRTIHTRALYVMPMTNALGYYLNTREENGVDPNRDFPYDYPEGHRCMRSITARSLNEIFRDHIFQLSLTFHSGTESIGYEWGSNNHGSGHDTSPDDVAQAQLAAGESDFAGGFSHTFKYKYGRMSSNPYPVDGGFEDWAYAASWDTEAQHKCDTRAISQCTGCGDYDPARTTGCEDATMRAFNFLVETSKEYSPGDADLGTTTNLLRPAGNGGDNGHVARNIRLLFMHMDVLAPNIDVVVPEEESGEDAAGISMRELTQKGDCVAFLGESKPENTQEISLEWTMWGSFNVDDFEILATPWPSNDDGSLSCIGSARKAEEILGVHSTSVHTVQQDGAATARWQAGVDTYSNTVTFGVKELEPALAESGVAMVTIRSTIDGAWGASNAGAQPVHEPQSHVVNARTNPDWDFATADGKHRVVGRKWFYSAPVLVRSSASSGAADVVLNVCADGKHDESALSVIINDAATVRFSERRRTLASHAIHHESHRSHIAKHSRSPPWRTLQTWAATLATSSRTAALET
;
A
#
# COMPACT_ATOMS: atom_id res chain seq x y z
N MET A 1 -65.86 -7.01 20.95
CA MET A 1 -65.06 -7.37 19.75
C MET A 1 -64.26 -6.23 19.10
N ARG A 2 -64.67 -4.95 19.10
CA ARG A 2 -63.98 -3.89 18.30
C ARG A 2 -62.49 -3.64 18.60
N ARG A 3 -61.99 -3.78 19.85
CA ARG A 3 -60.58 -3.46 20.18
C ARG A 3 -59.51 -4.41 19.58
N LYS A 4 -59.83 -5.67 19.22
CA LYS A 4 -58.82 -6.60 18.67
C LYS A 4 -58.43 -6.36 17.20
N ARG A 5 -59.21 -5.59 16.41
CA ARG A 5 -58.89 -5.34 14.99
C ARG A 5 -57.85 -4.22 14.75
N ALA A 6 -57.68 -3.28 15.68
CA ALA A 6 -56.78 -2.14 15.50
C ALA A 6 -55.28 -2.51 15.60
N GLY A 7 -54.91 -3.43 16.50
CA GLY A 7 -53.51 -3.83 16.68
C GLY A 7 -52.93 -4.65 15.52
N MET A 8 -53.79 -5.42 14.83
CA MET A 8 -53.36 -6.30 13.74
C MET A 8 -52.99 -5.51 12.47
N ALA A 9 -53.70 -4.42 12.18
CA ALA A 9 -53.41 -3.53 11.05
C ALA A 9 -52.05 -2.80 11.22
N ARG A 10 -51.69 -2.37 12.43
CA ARG A 10 -50.39 -1.71 12.69
C ARG A 10 -49.21 -2.67 12.54
N ARG A 11 -49.33 -3.94 12.98
CA ARG A 11 -48.28 -4.96 12.76
C ARG A 11 -48.13 -5.35 11.29
N ALA A 12 -49.23 -5.44 10.54
CA ALA A 12 -49.16 -5.66 9.10
C ALA A 12 -48.47 -4.50 8.36
N GLY A 13 -48.79 -3.24 8.71
CA GLY A 13 -48.14 -2.06 8.13
C GLY A 13 -46.64 -1.98 8.42
N ALA A 14 -46.22 -2.25 9.66
CA ALA A 14 -44.81 -2.28 10.03
C ALA A 14 -44.04 -3.41 9.33
N ALA A 15 -44.60 -4.61 9.25
CA ALA A 15 -43.97 -5.73 8.54
C ALA A 15 -43.85 -5.46 7.02
N LEU A 16 -44.88 -4.85 6.40
CA LEU A 16 -44.81 -4.50 4.98
C LEU A 16 -43.84 -3.34 4.70
N ALA A 17 -43.72 -2.38 5.61
CA ALA A 17 -42.72 -1.31 5.53
C ALA A 17 -41.30 -1.87 5.68
N ALA A 18 -41.06 -2.80 6.62
CA ALA A 18 -39.78 -3.49 6.77
C ALA A 18 -39.44 -4.35 5.53
N LEU A 19 -40.43 -5.01 4.93
CA LEU A 19 -40.24 -5.77 3.69
C LEU A 19 -39.93 -4.86 2.48
N LEU A 20 -40.58 -3.69 2.39
CA LEU A 20 -40.32 -2.71 1.33
C LEU A 20 -39.00 -1.96 1.51
N LEU A 21 -38.56 -1.71 2.76
CA LEU A 21 -37.22 -1.19 3.05
C LEU A 21 -36.13 -2.25 2.81
N GLY A 22 -36.38 -3.52 3.16
CA GLY A 22 -35.49 -4.64 2.82
C GLY A 22 -35.38 -4.89 1.30
N LEU A 23 -36.44 -4.61 0.53
CA LEU A 23 -36.41 -4.64 -0.93
C LEU A 23 -35.79 -3.36 -1.55
N ALA A 24 -35.82 -2.23 -0.85
CA ALA A 24 -35.11 -1.00 -1.26
C ALA A 24 -33.60 -1.06 -0.94
N ALA A 25 -33.20 -1.85 0.07
CA ALA A 25 -31.82 -2.25 0.33
C ALA A 25 -31.32 -3.35 -0.61
N GLY A 26 -32.03 -3.61 -1.73
CA GLY A 26 -31.49 -4.34 -2.86
C GLY A 26 -30.31 -3.57 -3.45
N ALA A 27 -29.09 -3.88 -2.97
CA ALA A 27 -27.85 -3.31 -3.45
C ALA A 27 -27.77 -3.50 -4.97
N ALA A 28 -27.98 -2.39 -5.71
CA ALA A 28 -27.88 -2.37 -7.15
C ALA A 28 -26.46 -2.79 -7.53
N HIS A 29 -26.30 -4.05 -7.96
CA HIS A 29 -25.01 -4.58 -8.35
C HIS A 29 -24.47 -3.67 -9.45
N ALA A 30 -23.36 -2.99 -9.14
CA ALA A 30 -22.64 -2.19 -10.12
C ALA A 30 -22.36 -3.10 -11.32
N LYS A 31 -22.85 -2.71 -12.50
CA LYS A 31 -22.83 -3.59 -13.66
C LYS A 31 -21.38 -3.86 -14.04
N ALA A 32 -20.96 -5.12 -13.90
CA ALA A 32 -19.63 -5.62 -14.22
C ALA A 32 -19.01 -4.95 -15.46
N ARG A 33 -17.85 -4.34 -15.27
CA ARG A 33 -17.05 -3.76 -16.36
C ARG A 33 -16.14 -4.83 -16.91
N HIS A 34 -16.27 -5.14 -18.20
CA HIS A 34 -15.29 -5.94 -18.92
C HIS A 34 -14.02 -5.13 -19.15
N PHE A 35 -12.86 -5.76 -18.93
CA PHE A 35 -11.58 -5.22 -19.38
C PHE A 35 -11.50 -5.25 -20.91
N LYS A 36 -10.58 -4.46 -21.47
CA LYS A 36 -10.39 -4.32 -22.92
C LYS A 36 -8.94 -4.15 -23.28
N ASN A 37 -8.58 -4.54 -24.49
CA ASN A 37 -7.33 -4.09 -25.10
C ASN A 37 -7.35 -2.57 -25.25
N LEU A 38 -6.24 -1.92 -24.95
CA LEU A 38 -6.08 -0.46 -25.03
C LEU A 38 -4.99 -0.09 -26.05
N SER A 39 -5.11 1.09 -26.62
CA SER A 39 -4.07 1.72 -27.43
C SER A 39 -3.13 2.59 -26.58
N TYR A 40 -1.92 2.88 -27.08
CA TYR A 40 -0.97 3.77 -26.40
C TYR A 40 -1.58 5.13 -26.00
N PRO A 41 -2.36 5.84 -26.86
CA PRO A 41 -3.01 7.09 -26.46
C PRO A 41 -4.03 6.92 -25.32
N GLU A 42 -4.75 5.81 -25.24
CA GLU A 42 -5.73 5.56 -24.17
C GLU A 42 -5.06 5.27 -22.83
N ILE A 43 -3.98 4.49 -22.80
CA ILE A 43 -3.18 4.27 -21.59
C ILE A 43 -2.55 5.61 -21.14
N ARG A 44 -1.92 6.34 -22.06
CA ARG A 44 -1.34 7.68 -21.79
C ARG A 44 -2.35 8.64 -21.17
N GLU A 45 -3.57 8.70 -21.70
CA GLU A 45 -4.61 9.61 -21.20
C GLU A 45 -5.16 9.17 -19.83
N ARG A 46 -5.33 7.86 -19.60
CA ARG A 46 -5.73 7.32 -18.29
C ARG A 46 -4.65 7.60 -17.23
N LEU A 47 -3.36 7.38 -17.54
CA LEU A 47 -2.24 7.72 -16.66
C LEU A 47 -2.22 9.21 -16.29
N ARG A 48 -2.32 10.09 -17.29
CA ARG A 48 -2.35 11.55 -17.08
C ARG A 48 -3.57 11.97 -16.26
N THR A 49 -4.73 11.38 -16.50
CA THR A 49 -5.95 11.62 -15.73
C THR A 49 -5.82 11.16 -14.27
N LEU A 50 -5.20 10.00 -14.03
CA LEU A 50 -5.00 9.44 -12.69
C LEU A 50 -4.08 10.33 -11.85
N ALA A 51 -2.90 10.67 -12.36
CA ALA A 51 -1.96 11.55 -11.65
C ALA A 51 -2.51 12.97 -11.48
N ALA A 52 -3.24 13.51 -12.46
CA ALA A 52 -3.83 14.85 -12.35
C ALA A 52 -5.02 14.94 -11.37
N LYS A 53 -5.82 13.86 -11.19
CA LYS A 53 -6.89 13.85 -10.17
C LYS A 53 -6.36 13.49 -8.76
N TYR A 54 -5.35 12.63 -8.66
CA TYR A 54 -4.88 12.06 -7.39
C TYR A 54 -3.35 12.24 -7.18
N PRO A 55 -2.82 13.48 -7.24
CA PRO A 55 -1.38 13.72 -7.15
C PRO A 55 -0.74 13.28 -5.82
N GLN A 56 -1.55 13.07 -4.77
CA GLN A 56 -1.13 12.55 -3.47
C GLN A 56 -0.97 11.02 -3.40
N TYR A 57 -1.38 10.29 -4.45
CA TYR A 57 -1.23 8.83 -4.56
C TYR A 57 -0.48 8.40 -5.82
N ALA A 58 -0.47 9.25 -6.86
CA ALA A 58 -0.02 8.92 -8.20
C ALA A 58 0.80 10.08 -8.80
N THR A 59 2.09 9.88 -8.98
CA THR A 59 3.00 10.82 -9.64
C THR A 59 3.39 10.26 -11.01
N LEU A 60 3.28 11.05 -12.08
CA LEU A 60 3.59 10.61 -13.44
C LEU A 60 4.71 11.47 -14.03
N THR A 61 5.76 10.81 -14.52
CA THR A 61 6.85 11.41 -15.31
C THR A 61 7.16 10.49 -16.50
N THR A 62 8.25 10.76 -17.22
CA THR A 62 8.76 9.92 -18.30
C THR A 62 10.25 9.67 -18.09
N ALA A 63 10.78 8.57 -18.61
CA ALA A 63 12.23 8.34 -18.61
C ALA A 63 12.98 9.46 -19.34
N GLN A 64 12.37 10.02 -20.41
CA GLN A 64 12.88 11.18 -21.14
C GLN A 64 13.05 12.41 -20.23
N GLU A 65 12.07 12.70 -19.38
CA GLU A 65 12.09 13.83 -18.45
C GLU A 65 13.04 13.60 -17.27
N ARG A 66 12.94 12.42 -16.61
CA ARG A 66 13.71 12.12 -15.39
C ARG A 66 15.20 11.84 -15.66
N TYR A 67 15.52 11.18 -16.78
CA TYR A 67 16.88 10.69 -17.07
C TYR A 67 17.52 11.28 -18.35
N GLY A 68 16.78 12.06 -19.14
CA GLY A 68 17.29 12.66 -20.37
C GLY A 68 17.56 11.66 -21.51
N VAL A 69 17.01 10.44 -21.44
CA VAL A 69 17.08 9.49 -22.56
C VAL A 69 16.25 10.00 -23.76
N GLY A 70 16.64 9.62 -24.97
CA GLY A 70 15.90 9.99 -26.20
C GLY A 70 14.57 9.26 -26.34
N THR A 71 13.89 9.44 -27.48
CA THR A 71 12.64 8.72 -27.81
C THR A 71 12.84 7.75 -28.97
N ALA A 72 12.22 6.58 -28.87
CA ALA A 72 12.33 5.55 -29.90
C ALA A 72 11.67 5.96 -31.24
N GLY A 73 10.70 6.87 -31.21
CA GLY A 73 9.97 7.35 -32.38
C GLY A 73 8.74 8.19 -32.01
N GLU A 74 7.78 8.27 -32.92
CA GLU A 74 6.50 8.99 -32.74
C GLU A 74 5.34 7.99 -32.55
N CYS A 75 4.51 8.24 -31.54
CA CYS A 75 3.39 7.40 -31.13
C CYS A 75 2.05 8.15 -31.30
N GLY A 76 1.73 8.49 -32.55
CA GLY A 76 0.58 9.32 -32.92
C GLY A 76 0.98 10.79 -33.06
N ASP A 77 0.27 11.68 -32.39
CA ASP A 77 0.48 13.15 -32.49
C ASP A 77 1.69 13.68 -31.67
N GLY A 78 2.66 12.82 -31.36
CA GLY A 78 3.84 13.14 -30.55
C GLY A 78 4.59 11.89 -30.09
N PRO A 79 5.68 12.05 -29.31
CA PRO A 79 6.66 11.01 -29.08
C PRO A 79 6.14 9.74 -28.41
N CYS A 80 6.86 8.65 -28.65
CA CYS A 80 6.86 7.45 -27.83
C CYS A 80 7.64 7.74 -26.53
N GLU A 81 6.90 8.07 -25.49
CA GLU A 81 7.36 8.41 -24.14
C GLU A 81 7.29 7.15 -23.27
N GLN A 82 8.39 6.83 -22.57
CA GLN A 82 8.43 5.76 -21.57
C GLN A 82 7.89 6.33 -20.25
N PHE A 83 6.57 6.24 -20.06
CA PHE A 83 5.90 6.70 -18.84
C PHE A 83 6.32 5.92 -17.60
N ILE A 84 6.63 6.64 -16.53
CA ILE A 84 6.90 6.10 -15.20
C ILE A 84 5.83 6.66 -14.26
N LEU A 85 4.97 5.77 -13.74
CA LEU A 85 3.97 6.08 -12.73
C LEU A 85 4.46 5.59 -11.36
N ARG A 86 4.76 6.51 -10.45
CA ARG A 86 5.02 6.22 -9.04
C ARG A 86 3.68 6.17 -8.29
N LEU A 87 3.43 5.08 -7.57
CA LEU A 87 2.29 4.87 -6.69
C LEU A 87 2.77 4.78 -5.24
N SER A 88 2.44 5.79 -4.43
CA SER A 88 2.59 5.78 -2.98
C SER A 88 1.73 6.89 -2.36
N GLY A 89 1.22 6.66 -1.15
CA GLY A 89 0.51 7.67 -0.37
C GLY A 89 1.42 8.64 0.38
N VAL A 90 2.74 8.42 0.32
CA VAL A 90 3.77 9.36 0.77
C VAL A 90 4.37 10.04 -0.46
N SER A 91 4.64 11.34 -0.38
CA SER A 91 5.30 12.08 -1.47
C SER A 91 6.71 11.54 -1.72
N GLU A 92 7.31 11.83 -2.88
CA GLU A 92 8.72 11.47 -3.13
C GLU A 92 9.70 12.36 -2.32
N GLU A 93 9.22 13.48 -1.77
CA GLU A 93 9.98 14.41 -0.94
C GLU A 93 9.97 14.02 0.56
N ASP A 94 8.87 13.39 1.01
CA ASP A 94 8.65 12.91 2.39
C ASP A 94 8.95 11.40 2.55
N GLN A 95 9.32 10.70 1.47
CA GLN A 95 9.57 9.26 1.49
C GLN A 95 10.76 8.92 2.43
N PRO A 96 10.57 8.09 3.47
CA PRO A 96 11.68 7.56 4.23
C PRO A 96 12.59 6.71 3.31
N PRO A 97 13.93 6.84 3.36
CA PRO A 97 14.81 6.06 2.49
C PRO A 97 14.63 4.54 2.62
N GLU A 98 14.18 4.10 3.79
CA GLU A 98 13.90 2.72 4.17
C GLU A 98 12.51 2.22 3.72
N MET A 99 11.76 3.00 2.92
CA MET A 99 10.46 2.59 2.36
C MET A 99 10.66 1.53 1.26
N PRO A 100 10.03 0.35 1.37
CA PRO A 100 10.10 -0.70 0.35
C PRO A 100 9.64 -0.27 -1.05
N GLU A 101 10.57 -0.34 -2.01
CA GLU A 101 10.32 -0.05 -3.42
C GLU A 101 10.21 -1.34 -4.26
N GLY A 102 9.31 -1.33 -5.25
CA GLY A 102 9.22 -2.37 -6.27
C GLY A 102 8.89 -1.81 -7.65
N PHE A 103 9.10 -2.64 -8.68
CA PHE A 103 8.98 -2.24 -10.08
C PHE A 103 8.01 -3.13 -10.89
N VAL A 104 7.36 -2.56 -11.91
CA VAL A 104 6.51 -3.30 -12.85
C VAL A 104 6.75 -2.84 -14.27
N SER A 105 7.28 -3.71 -15.12
CA SER A 105 7.28 -3.54 -16.58
C SER A 105 5.98 -4.12 -17.14
N GLY A 106 5.12 -3.26 -17.67
CA GLY A 106 3.85 -3.63 -18.27
C GLY A 106 4.02 -4.49 -19.52
N GLU A 107 5.07 -4.23 -20.31
CA GLU A 107 5.56 -5.10 -21.39
C GLU A 107 7.01 -4.71 -21.71
N VAL A 108 7.81 -5.66 -22.18
CA VAL A 108 9.13 -5.40 -22.81
C VAL A 108 9.11 -5.66 -24.32
N HIS A 109 8.08 -6.36 -24.82
CA HIS A 109 7.81 -6.52 -26.24
C HIS A 109 6.40 -6.02 -26.59
N GLY A 110 6.30 -5.00 -27.44
CA GLY A 110 5.07 -4.20 -27.55
C GLY A 110 3.83 -4.88 -28.14
N ASN A 111 3.96 -6.07 -28.73
CA ASN A 111 2.81 -6.86 -29.15
C ASN A 111 2.18 -7.70 -28.01
N GLU A 112 2.73 -7.68 -26.80
CA GLU A 112 2.31 -8.49 -25.64
C GLU A 112 1.34 -7.69 -24.75
N ARG A 113 0.03 -7.81 -25.03
CA ARG A 113 -0.97 -6.76 -24.74
C ARG A 113 -1.62 -6.78 -23.35
N VAL A 114 -1.52 -7.89 -22.62
CA VAL A 114 -2.26 -8.06 -21.36
C VAL A 114 -1.64 -7.26 -20.22
N GLY A 115 -0.31 -7.35 -20.06
CA GLY A 115 0.43 -6.72 -18.96
C GLY A 115 0.23 -5.20 -18.85
N PRO A 116 0.24 -4.43 -19.96
CA PRO A 116 0.02 -2.98 -19.93
C PRO A 116 -1.36 -2.58 -19.39
N VAL A 117 -2.38 -3.37 -19.74
CA VAL A 117 -3.75 -3.17 -19.25
C VAL A 117 -3.85 -3.60 -17.78
N ALA A 118 -3.25 -4.74 -17.40
CA ALA A 118 -3.25 -5.20 -16.01
C ALA A 118 -2.53 -4.22 -15.06
N ALA A 119 -1.38 -3.68 -15.47
CA ALA A 119 -0.63 -2.67 -14.72
C ALA A 119 -1.47 -1.40 -14.50
N LEU A 120 -2.13 -0.88 -15.55
CA LEU A 120 -2.97 0.30 -15.45
C LEU A 120 -4.22 0.08 -14.58
N GLU A 121 -4.94 -1.02 -14.78
CA GLU A 121 -6.18 -1.31 -14.05
C GLU A 121 -5.90 -1.62 -12.56
N ALA A 122 -4.75 -2.23 -12.24
CA ALA A 122 -4.27 -2.38 -10.86
C ALA A 122 -3.93 -1.02 -10.23
N SER A 123 -3.23 -0.17 -10.97
CA SER A 123 -2.85 1.19 -10.53
C SER A 123 -4.09 2.04 -10.19
N GLU A 124 -5.09 2.04 -11.08
CA GLU A 124 -6.34 2.75 -10.85
C GLU A 124 -7.11 2.22 -9.63
N LEU A 125 -7.24 0.90 -9.49
CA LEU A 125 -7.95 0.30 -8.36
C LEU A 125 -7.27 0.60 -7.01
N LEU A 126 -5.94 0.60 -6.96
CA LEU A 126 -5.18 0.94 -5.76
C LEU A 126 -5.43 2.39 -5.34
N VAL A 127 -5.30 3.33 -6.27
CA VAL A 127 -5.52 4.78 -6.05
C VAL A 127 -6.97 5.08 -5.68
N TYR A 128 -7.95 4.48 -6.35
CA TYR A 128 -9.37 4.67 -6.03
C TYR A 128 -9.74 4.06 -4.66
N THR A 129 -9.08 2.97 -4.26
CA THR A 129 -9.26 2.38 -2.93
C THR A 129 -8.71 3.30 -1.84
N ALA A 130 -7.50 3.83 -2.02
CA ALA A 130 -6.88 4.79 -1.11
C ALA A 130 -7.75 6.05 -0.95
N ALA A 131 -8.10 6.70 -2.06
CA ALA A 131 -8.94 7.89 -2.08
C ALA A 131 -10.31 7.67 -1.40
N CYS A 132 -10.96 6.52 -1.63
CA CYS A 132 -12.21 6.18 -0.94
C CYS A 132 -12.04 6.04 0.58
N VAL A 133 -10.97 5.38 1.04
CA VAL A 133 -10.73 5.17 2.47
C VAL A 133 -10.38 6.48 3.19
N ASP A 134 -9.45 7.27 2.63
CA ASP A 134 -8.96 8.50 3.27
C ASP A 134 -9.96 9.66 3.25
N THR A 135 -10.78 9.78 2.20
CA THR A 135 -11.70 10.92 2.03
C THR A 135 -13.16 10.60 2.38
N GLY A 136 -13.53 9.32 2.39
CA GLY A 136 -14.93 8.89 2.43
C GLY A 136 -15.78 9.36 1.23
N ALA A 137 -15.17 9.90 0.17
CA ALA A 137 -15.88 10.53 -0.94
C ALA A 137 -16.69 9.49 -1.74
N HIS A 138 -18.01 9.70 -1.78
CA HIS A 138 -18.94 8.77 -2.42
C HIS A 138 -18.64 8.54 -3.91
N GLU A 139 -18.06 9.51 -4.64
CA GLU A 139 -17.68 9.32 -6.03
C GLU A 139 -16.49 8.37 -6.23
N ASP A 140 -15.49 8.40 -5.35
CA ASP A 140 -14.33 7.52 -5.42
C ASP A 140 -14.67 6.14 -4.84
N CYS A 141 -15.47 6.09 -3.78
CA CYS A 141 -16.02 4.84 -3.28
C CYS A 141 -16.95 4.14 -4.28
N ASN A 142 -17.70 4.89 -5.11
CA ASN A 142 -18.50 4.30 -6.20
C ASN A 142 -17.63 3.53 -7.20
N LYS A 143 -16.42 4.04 -7.52
CA LYS A 143 -15.51 3.38 -8.48
C LYS A 143 -15.12 1.98 -8.02
N ILE A 144 -14.94 1.76 -6.71
CA ILE A 144 -14.49 0.47 -6.19
C ILE A 144 -15.63 -0.53 -5.88
N VAL A 145 -16.91 -0.15 -6.04
CA VAL A 145 -18.06 -1.06 -5.84
C VAL A 145 -18.06 -2.20 -6.87
N GLU A 146 -17.70 -1.93 -8.13
CA GLU A 146 -17.70 -2.93 -9.21
C GLU A 146 -16.65 -4.05 -9.04
N TYR A 147 -15.77 -3.93 -8.04
CA TYR A 147 -14.69 -4.87 -7.74
C TYR A 147 -15.02 -5.89 -6.65
N GLY A 148 -16.14 -5.73 -5.94
CA GLY A 148 -16.59 -6.66 -4.89
C GLY A 148 -15.71 -6.70 -3.62
N LEU A 149 -14.88 -5.68 -3.38
CA LEU A 149 -13.93 -5.64 -2.26
C LEU A 149 -14.63 -5.73 -0.89
N THR A 150 -14.13 -6.56 0.01
CA THR A 150 -14.51 -6.54 1.44
C THR A 150 -13.89 -5.33 2.17
N ALA A 151 -14.29 -5.09 3.42
CA ALA A 151 -13.66 -4.06 4.25
C ALA A 151 -12.18 -4.36 4.55
N ARG A 152 -11.85 -5.63 4.84
CA ARG A 152 -10.48 -6.10 5.10
C ARG A 152 -9.56 -5.90 3.89
N GLU A 153 -10.09 -6.11 2.68
CA GLU A 153 -9.32 -5.88 1.44
C GLU A 153 -9.12 -4.41 1.11
N ARG A 154 -10.09 -3.53 1.42
CA ARG A 154 -9.86 -2.08 1.29
C ARG A 154 -8.79 -1.58 2.26
N ALA A 155 -8.83 -2.04 3.52
CA ALA A 155 -7.79 -1.71 4.50
C ALA A 155 -6.40 -2.23 4.08
N TRP A 156 -6.34 -3.44 3.54
CA TRP A 156 -5.11 -4.01 2.98
C TRP A 156 -4.55 -3.17 1.82
N LEU A 157 -5.34 -2.88 0.78
CA LEU A 157 -4.88 -2.11 -0.38
C LEU A 157 -4.51 -0.67 -0.01
N HIS A 158 -5.26 -0.05 0.90
CA HIS A 158 -4.95 1.27 1.48
C HIS A 158 -3.60 1.27 2.21
N ARG A 159 -3.37 0.33 3.14
CA ARG A 159 -2.04 0.19 3.78
C ARG A 159 -0.94 -0.06 2.74
N THR A 160 -1.22 -0.88 1.72
CA THR A 160 -0.23 -1.26 0.70
C THR A 160 0.34 -0.03 -0.01
N ILE A 161 -0.49 0.95 -0.40
CA ILE A 161 0.01 2.19 -1.02
C ILE A 161 0.66 3.16 -0.01
N HIS A 162 0.27 3.12 1.28
CA HIS A 162 0.79 4.01 2.32
C HIS A 162 2.09 3.54 3.00
N THR A 163 2.61 2.36 2.64
CA THR A 163 3.79 1.75 3.30
C THR A 163 4.87 1.26 2.34
N ARG A 164 4.69 1.51 1.04
CA ARG A 164 5.54 1.06 -0.07
C ARG A 164 5.54 2.14 -1.15
N ALA A 165 6.48 2.06 -2.09
CA ALA A 165 6.39 2.73 -3.38
C ALA A 165 6.41 1.70 -4.51
N LEU A 166 5.50 1.81 -5.48
CA LEU A 166 5.53 1.00 -6.70
C LEU A 166 5.80 1.89 -7.91
N TYR A 167 6.81 1.55 -8.69
CA TYR A 167 7.16 2.24 -9.93
C TYR A 167 6.70 1.40 -11.12
N VAL A 168 5.73 1.91 -11.87
CA VAL A 168 5.06 1.18 -12.95
C VAL A 168 5.39 1.83 -14.29
N MET A 169 5.87 1.04 -15.25
CA MET A 169 6.05 1.43 -16.64
C MET A 169 5.11 0.60 -17.51
N PRO A 170 3.86 1.02 -17.78
CA PRO A 170 2.89 0.17 -18.46
C PRO A 170 3.24 -0.16 -19.91
N MET A 171 4.08 0.63 -20.57
CA MET A 171 4.44 0.48 -21.99
C MET A 171 5.93 0.76 -22.17
N THR A 172 6.78 -0.14 -21.65
CA THR A 172 8.23 0.08 -21.59
C THR A 172 8.85 0.11 -23.00
N ASN A 173 8.33 -0.69 -23.94
CA ASN A 173 8.57 -0.58 -25.37
C ASN A 173 7.42 0.20 -26.03
N ALA A 174 7.26 1.47 -25.63
CA ALA A 174 6.22 2.38 -26.10
C ALA A 174 6.03 2.39 -27.64
N LEU A 175 7.13 2.33 -28.41
CA LEU A 175 7.07 2.28 -29.88
C LEU A 175 6.52 0.94 -30.38
N GLY A 176 7.04 -0.18 -29.88
CA GLY A 176 6.49 -1.51 -30.18
C GLY A 176 5.02 -1.59 -29.80
N TYR A 177 4.63 -1.01 -28.67
CA TYR A 177 3.24 -1.02 -28.19
C TYR A 177 2.31 -0.15 -29.03
N TYR A 178 2.82 0.92 -29.64
CA TYR A 178 2.07 1.70 -30.63
C TYR A 178 1.97 0.99 -31.99
N LEU A 179 3.03 0.34 -32.45
CA LEU A 179 3.08 -0.38 -33.73
C LEU A 179 2.50 -1.80 -33.68
N ASN A 180 2.23 -2.33 -32.48
CA ASN A 180 1.91 -3.73 -32.21
C ASN A 180 3.00 -4.70 -32.72
N THR A 181 4.26 -4.40 -32.40
CA THR A 181 5.44 -5.18 -32.77
C THR A 181 6.30 -5.55 -31.56
N ARG A 182 6.97 -6.71 -31.64
CA ARG A 182 7.87 -7.23 -30.59
C ARG A 182 9.05 -6.31 -30.32
N GLU A 183 9.69 -5.87 -31.40
CA GLU A 183 10.96 -5.15 -31.38
C GLU A 183 10.76 -3.64 -31.25
N GLU A 184 11.70 -2.96 -30.60
CA GLU A 184 11.89 -1.51 -30.74
C GLU A 184 12.84 -1.28 -31.93
N ASN A 185 12.33 -0.76 -33.06
CA ASN A 185 13.16 -0.40 -34.24
C ASN A 185 14.10 -1.50 -34.80
N GLY A 186 13.76 -2.78 -34.64
CA GLY A 186 14.63 -3.90 -35.05
C GLY A 186 15.66 -4.32 -33.99
N VAL A 187 15.41 -3.98 -32.72
CA VAL A 187 16.08 -4.52 -31.54
C VAL A 187 15.03 -5.22 -30.67
N ASP A 188 15.28 -6.46 -30.30
CA ASP A 188 14.51 -7.16 -29.26
C ASP A 188 14.98 -6.64 -27.89
N PRO A 189 14.17 -5.86 -27.13
CA PRO A 189 14.69 -5.19 -25.94
C PRO A 189 15.04 -6.16 -24.82
N ASN A 190 14.44 -7.35 -24.79
CA ASN A 190 14.83 -8.37 -23.81
C ASN A 190 16.06 -9.21 -24.25
N ARG A 191 16.84 -8.69 -25.20
CA ARG A 191 18.17 -9.17 -25.61
C ARG A 191 19.19 -8.02 -25.66
N ASP A 192 18.89 -6.90 -24.99
CA ASP A 192 19.61 -5.63 -25.11
C ASP A 192 20.25 -5.18 -23.79
N PHE A 193 20.42 -6.09 -22.82
CA PHE A 193 21.09 -5.84 -21.53
C PHE A 193 22.54 -6.37 -21.49
N PRO A 194 23.44 -5.76 -20.69
CA PRO A 194 24.82 -6.20 -20.52
C PRO A 194 24.93 -7.39 -19.54
N TYR A 195 24.39 -8.54 -19.94
CA TYR A 195 24.44 -9.78 -19.16
C TYR A 195 24.62 -10.98 -20.08
N ASP A 196 25.55 -11.88 -19.74
CA ASP A 196 25.86 -13.11 -20.49
C ASP A 196 26.22 -12.85 -21.98
N TYR A 197 27.00 -11.78 -22.23
CA TYR A 197 27.44 -11.39 -23.57
C TYR A 197 28.95 -11.14 -23.65
N PRO A 198 29.68 -11.62 -24.67
CA PRO A 198 31.12 -11.36 -24.78
C PRO A 198 31.43 -9.86 -24.94
N GLU A 199 32.60 -9.42 -24.44
CA GLU A 199 33.05 -8.03 -24.50
C GLU A 199 32.94 -7.45 -25.92
N GLY A 200 32.31 -6.27 -26.04
CA GLY A 200 32.06 -5.62 -27.33
C GLY A 200 30.79 -6.10 -28.06
N HIS A 201 29.97 -6.97 -27.45
CA HIS A 201 28.59 -7.19 -27.93
C HIS A 201 27.79 -5.88 -27.94
N ARG A 202 26.75 -5.79 -28.79
CA ARG A 202 25.90 -4.59 -28.86
C ARG A 202 24.68 -4.72 -27.96
N CYS A 203 24.69 -4.01 -26.84
CA CYS A 203 23.56 -3.87 -25.94
C CYS A 203 23.30 -2.40 -25.60
N MET A 204 22.23 -2.11 -24.86
CA MET A 204 21.74 -0.77 -24.51
C MET A 204 21.56 0.11 -25.76
N ARG A 205 20.90 -0.44 -26.78
CA ARG A 205 20.65 0.19 -28.08
C ARG A 205 19.26 0.81 -28.17
N SER A 206 18.29 0.15 -27.55
CA SER A 206 16.89 0.57 -27.42
C SER A 206 16.72 1.62 -26.32
N ILE A 207 15.71 2.46 -26.43
CA ILE A 207 15.29 3.35 -25.34
C ILE A 207 14.63 2.55 -24.23
N THR A 208 13.94 1.46 -24.55
CA THR A 208 13.39 0.48 -23.60
C THR A 208 14.46 0.02 -22.59
N ALA A 209 15.57 -0.57 -23.05
CA ALA A 209 16.63 -1.06 -22.15
C ALA A 209 17.35 0.09 -21.42
N ARG A 210 17.60 1.22 -22.09
CA ARG A 210 18.20 2.41 -21.45
C ARG A 210 17.32 2.97 -20.33
N SER A 211 16.01 3.03 -20.53
CA SER A 211 15.05 3.53 -19.54
C SER A 211 14.99 2.62 -18.31
N LEU A 212 14.99 1.31 -18.53
CA LEU A 212 15.08 0.31 -17.47
C LEU A 212 16.42 0.37 -16.73
N ASN A 213 17.54 0.60 -17.43
CA ASN A 213 18.83 0.78 -16.78
C ASN A 213 18.86 2.00 -15.87
N GLU A 214 18.41 3.16 -16.34
CA GLU A 214 18.45 4.38 -15.52
C GLU A 214 17.54 4.28 -14.28
N ILE A 215 16.33 3.72 -14.39
CA ILE A 215 15.48 3.56 -13.20
C ILE A 215 16.01 2.52 -12.21
N PHE A 216 16.64 1.43 -12.66
CA PHE A 216 17.33 0.46 -11.77
C PHE A 216 18.67 0.98 -11.21
N ARG A 217 19.16 2.13 -11.67
CA ARG A 217 20.32 2.85 -11.10
C ARG A 217 19.94 3.99 -10.17
N ASP A 218 18.70 4.50 -10.27
CA ASP A 218 18.15 5.56 -9.41
C ASP A 218 17.51 4.98 -8.12
N HIS A 219 17.07 3.71 -8.16
CA HIS A 219 16.27 3.06 -7.09
C HIS A 219 16.88 1.76 -6.55
N ILE A 220 16.46 1.36 -5.34
CA ILE A 220 16.71 0.03 -4.77
C ILE A 220 15.42 -0.79 -4.77
N PHE A 221 15.08 -1.36 -5.92
CA PHE A 221 13.95 -2.28 -6.02
C PHE A 221 14.25 -3.59 -5.29
N GLN A 222 13.30 -4.06 -4.48
CA GLN A 222 13.40 -5.36 -3.81
C GLN A 222 12.74 -6.49 -4.61
N LEU A 223 11.66 -6.17 -5.31
CA LEU A 223 10.94 -7.05 -6.23
C LEU A 223 10.59 -6.28 -7.51
N SER A 224 10.60 -7.02 -8.61
CA SER A 224 10.22 -6.58 -9.95
C SER A 224 9.39 -7.67 -10.65
N LEU A 225 8.52 -7.24 -11.55
CA LEU A 225 7.75 -8.13 -12.42
C LEU A 225 7.72 -7.57 -13.84
N THR A 226 8.02 -8.42 -14.81
CA THR A 226 7.94 -8.10 -16.24
C THR A 226 6.92 -9.00 -16.92
N PHE A 227 5.88 -8.42 -17.52
CA PHE A 227 4.89 -9.17 -18.27
C PHE A 227 5.33 -9.45 -19.71
N HIS A 228 5.00 -10.66 -20.16
CA HIS A 228 5.26 -11.20 -21.50
C HIS A 228 4.00 -11.85 -22.10
N SER A 229 4.05 -12.37 -23.32
CA SER A 229 3.04 -13.31 -23.86
C SER A 229 3.63 -14.27 -24.89
N GLY A 230 3.01 -15.45 -25.02
CA GLY A 230 3.49 -16.58 -25.82
C GLY A 230 3.21 -17.92 -25.15
N THR A 231 3.24 -17.98 -23.82
CA THR A 231 2.81 -19.14 -23.02
C THR A 231 1.98 -18.71 -21.79
N GLU A 232 1.89 -19.55 -20.76
CA GLU A 232 1.19 -19.25 -19.50
C GLU A 232 2.01 -19.71 -18.30
N SER A 233 2.93 -18.87 -17.85
CA SER A 233 3.83 -19.20 -16.73
C SER A 233 4.41 -17.99 -16.01
N ILE A 234 4.96 -18.25 -14.82
CA ILE A 234 5.80 -17.35 -14.03
C ILE A 234 7.22 -17.93 -14.04
N GLY A 235 8.12 -17.29 -14.79
CA GLY A 235 9.55 -17.58 -14.80
C GLY A 235 10.27 -16.84 -13.68
N TYR A 236 11.27 -17.49 -13.10
CA TYR A 236 12.25 -16.88 -12.20
C TYR A 236 13.67 -17.34 -12.56
N GLU A 237 14.67 -16.79 -11.88
CA GLU A 237 16.08 -16.90 -12.23
C GLU A 237 16.60 -18.34 -12.00
N TRP A 238 17.49 -18.89 -12.84
CA TRP A 238 18.15 -18.25 -13.98
C TRP A 238 17.40 -18.39 -15.30
N GLY A 239 17.56 -17.41 -16.19
CA GLY A 239 17.10 -17.36 -17.58
C GLY A 239 18.20 -17.26 -18.62
N SER A 240 19.48 -17.37 -18.25
CA SER A 240 20.66 -17.11 -19.09
C SER A 240 21.37 -18.40 -19.53
N ASN A 241 22.29 -18.31 -20.48
CA ASN A 241 22.98 -19.46 -21.08
C ASN A 241 24.24 -19.88 -20.30
N ASN A 242 24.91 -18.96 -19.59
CA ASN A 242 25.92 -19.30 -18.59
C ASN A 242 25.37 -20.22 -17.48
N HIS A 243 24.12 -20.00 -17.07
CA HIS A 243 23.33 -20.82 -16.14
C HIS A 243 22.33 -21.75 -16.87
N GLY A 244 22.65 -22.09 -18.12
CA GLY A 244 21.73 -22.70 -19.09
C GLY A 244 21.54 -24.22 -18.98
N SER A 245 22.00 -24.89 -17.92
CA SER A 245 21.84 -26.36 -17.81
C SER A 245 20.40 -26.81 -17.53
N GLY A 246 19.52 -25.88 -17.14
CA GLY A 246 18.15 -26.18 -16.66
C GLY A 246 18.12 -26.89 -15.30
N HIS A 247 19.27 -27.06 -14.66
CA HIS A 247 19.43 -27.63 -13.32
C HIS A 247 20.08 -26.67 -12.34
N ASP A 248 20.86 -25.70 -12.84
CA ASP A 248 21.41 -24.59 -12.08
C ASP A 248 20.30 -23.85 -11.32
N THR A 249 20.66 -23.36 -10.15
CA THR A 249 19.73 -22.66 -9.24
C THR A 249 20.36 -21.32 -8.88
N SER A 250 19.55 -20.30 -8.68
CA SER A 250 20.01 -19.07 -8.05
C SER A 250 20.36 -19.31 -6.56
N PRO A 251 21.17 -18.43 -5.93
CA PRO A 251 21.32 -18.37 -4.48
C PRO A 251 19.98 -18.25 -3.73
N ASP A 252 18.99 -17.58 -4.33
CA ASP A 252 17.68 -17.28 -3.74
C ASP A 252 16.55 -18.24 -4.19
N ASP A 253 16.84 -19.35 -4.87
CA ASP A 253 15.89 -20.26 -5.54
C ASP A 253 14.70 -20.69 -4.67
N VAL A 254 14.92 -20.89 -3.35
CA VAL A 254 13.88 -21.25 -2.38
C VAL A 254 12.82 -20.16 -2.26
N ALA A 255 13.24 -18.89 -2.19
CA ALA A 255 12.35 -17.75 -2.10
C ALA A 255 11.62 -17.50 -3.42
N GLN A 256 12.35 -17.55 -4.53
CA GLN A 256 11.80 -17.38 -5.88
C GLN A 256 10.73 -18.44 -6.20
N ALA A 257 11.02 -19.71 -5.90
CA ALA A 257 10.08 -20.81 -6.10
C ALA A 257 8.84 -20.70 -5.20
N GLN A 258 8.98 -20.31 -3.92
CA GLN A 258 7.83 -20.14 -3.03
C GLN A 258 6.97 -18.94 -3.44
N LEU A 259 7.58 -17.84 -3.86
CA LEU A 259 6.89 -16.64 -4.32
C LEU A 259 6.07 -16.94 -5.59
N ALA A 260 6.71 -17.50 -6.62
CA ALA A 260 6.03 -17.88 -7.87
C ALA A 260 4.92 -18.93 -7.66
N ALA A 261 5.06 -19.81 -6.67
CA ALA A 261 4.02 -20.78 -6.31
C ALA A 261 2.76 -20.10 -5.75
N GLY A 262 2.92 -19.20 -4.77
CA GLY A 262 1.78 -18.47 -4.20
C GLY A 262 1.17 -17.48 -5.20
N GLU A 263 2.00 -16.84 -6.04
CA GLU A 263 1.54 -16.01 -7.16
C GLU A 263 0.67 -16.80 -8.13
N SER A 264 1.11 -18.00 -8.56
CA SER A 264 0.29 -18.89 -9.40
C SER A 264 -1.03 -19.28 -8.73
N ASP A 265 -1.00 -19.55 -7.42
CA ASP A 265 -2.17 -19.93 -6.65
C ASP A 265 -3.18 -18.78 -6.51
N PHE A 266 -2.72 -17.55 -6.26
CA PHE A 266 -3.56 -16.37 -6.14
C PHE A 266 -4.03 -15.81 -7.50
N ALA A 267 -3.24 -16.00 -8.57
CA ALA A 267 -3.65 -15.73 -9.96
C ALA A 267 -4.71 -16.72 -10.47
N GLY A 268 -4.66 -17.98 -10.04
CA GLY A 268 -5.66 -18.99 -10.36
C GLY A 268 -5.74 -19.33 -11.86
N GLY A 269 -6.79 -20.08 -12.22
CA GLY A 269 -7.17 -20.38 -13.61
C GLY A 269 -8.59 -19.93 -13.92
N PHE A 270 -8.96 -19.96 -15.20
CA PHE A 270 -10.29 -19.61 -15.71
C PHE A 270 -10.51 -20.24 -17.10
N SER A 271 -11.77 -20.52 -17.47
CA SER A 271 -12.12 -21.02 -18.82
C SER A 271 -11.24 -22.19 -19.31
N HIS A 272 -10.46 -22.00 -20.39
CA HIS A 272 -9.53 -22.97 -20.97
C HIS A 272 -8.07 -22.84 -20.47
N THR A 273 -7.87 -22.04 -19.43
CA THR A 273 -6.58 -21.62 -18.88
C THR A 273 -6.44 -22.10 -17.44
N PHE A 274 -5.32 -22.76 -17.15
CA PHE A 274 -5.02 -23.29 -15.82
C PHE A 274 -4.36 -22.22 -14.92
N LYS A 275 -4.09 -22.59 -13.66
CA LYS A 275 -3.07 -21.90 -12.84
C LYS A 275 -1.75 -21.81 -13.63
N TYR A 276 -0.98 -20.75 -13.41
CA TYR A 276 0.31 -20.57 -14.06
C TYR A 276 1.25 -21.73 -13.73
N LYS A 277 1.97 -22.25 -14.73
CA LYS A 277 3.17 -23.04 -14.42
C LYS A 277 4.23 -22.10 -13.85
N TYR A 278 5.06 -22.57 -12.94
CA TYR A 278 6.21 -21.79 -12.46
C TYR A 278 7.46 -22.65 -12.43
N GLY A 279 8.62 -21.99 -12.56
CA GLY A 279 9.93 -22.64 -12.65
C GLY A 279 10.99 -21.69 -13.20
N ARG A 280 12.24 -22.15 -13.21
CA ARG A 280 13.38 -21.36 -13.71
C ARG A 280 13.26 -21.12 -15.21
N MET A 281 13.57 -19.91 -15.65
CA MET A 281 13.45 -19.46 -17.04
C MET A 281 14.25 -20.33 -18.02
N SER A 282 15.43 -20.81 -17.61
CA SER A 282 16.28 -21.76 -18.36
C SER A 282 15.61 -23.13 -18.63
N SER A 283 14.53 -23.45 -17.90
CA SER A 283 13.69 -24.64 -18.09
C SER A 283 12.28 -24.31 -18.62
N ASN A 284 11.83 -23.07 -18.47
CA ASN A 284 10.48 -22.60 -18.81
C ASN A 284 10.49 -21.05 -18.93
N PRO A 285 10.61 -20.45 -20.13
CA PRO A 285 10.46 -21.10 -21.43
C PRO A 285 11.76 -21.71 -22.02
N TYR A 286 12.89 -20.99 -22.00
CA TYR A 286 14.21 -21.38 -22.51
C TYR A 286 15.26 -20.30 -22.15
N PRO A 287 16.57 -20.60 -22.10
CA PRO A 287 17.61 -19.62 -21.73
C PRO A 287 17.96 -18.64 -22.86
N VAL A 288 18.36 -17.41 -22.48
CA VAL A 288 18.55 -16.26 -23.35
C VAL A 288 19.70 -15.35 -22.87
N ASP A 289 20.53 -14.87 -23.79
CA ASP A 289 21.53 -13.84 -23.49
C ASP A 289 20.85 -12.46 -23.36
N GLY A 290 21.39 -11.57 -22.53
CA GLY A 290 20.98 -10.16 -22.48
C GLY A 290 19.54 -9.89 -22.03
N GLY A 291 18.94 -10.80 -21.26
CA GLY A 291 17.61 -10.62 -20.64
C GLY A 291 17.61 -9.58 -19.53
N PHE A 292 16.51 -8.84 -19.41
CA PHE A 292 16.24 -7.89 -18.32
C PHE A 292 16.07 -8.60 -16.98
N GLU A 293 15.60 -9.84 -17.00
CA GLU A 293 15.22 -10.57 -15.81
C GLU A 293 16.43 -10.93 -14.93
N ASP A 294 17.36 -11.74 -15.43
CA ASP A 294 18.60 -12.05 -14.69
C ASP A 294 19.47 -10.80 -14.47
N TRP A 295 19.47 -9.84 -15.42
CA TRP A 295 20.21 -8.59 -15.26
C TRP A 295 19.71 -7.79 -14.04
N ALA A 296 18.40 -7.72 -13.80
CA ALA A 296 17.83 -7.01 -12.66
C ALA A 296 18.08 -7.70 -11.30
N TYR A 297 18.40 -9.00 -11.32
CA TYR A 297 18.72 -9.81 -10.14
C TYR A 297 20.22 -9.90 -9.83
N ALA A 298 21.08 -9.91 -10.86
CA ALA A 298 22.47 -10.35 -10.72
C ALA A 298 23.54 -9.36 -11.20
N ALA A 299 23.19 -8.29 -11.91
CA ALA A 299 24.17 -7.41 -12.56
C ALA A 299 25.17 -6.70 -11.60
N SER A 300 24.88 -6.59 -10.31
CA SER A 300 25.81 -6.02 -9.32
C SER A 300 26.78 -7.02 -8.69
N TRP A 301 26.51 -8.34 -8.75
CA TRP A 301 27.29 -9.34 -8.01
C TRP A 301 27.74 -10.55 -8.84
N ASP A 302 26.99 -11.02 -9.85
CA ASP A 302 27.53 -11.95 -10.87
C ASP A 302 28.36 -11.16 -11.90
N THR A 303 29.44 -10.56 -11.38
CA THR A 303 30.30 -9.63 -12.14
C THR A 303 31.16 -10.31 -13.20
N GLU A 304 31.22 -11.65 -13.21
CA GLU A 304 31.83 -12.42 -14.29
C GLU A 304 30.91 -12.52 -15.52
N ALA A 305 29.59 -12.38 -15.36
CA ALA A 305 28.61 -12.28 -16.45
C ALA A 305 28.43 -10.83 -17.00
N GLN A 306 29.01 -9.82 -16.33
CA GLN A 306 28.98 -8.42 -16.75
C GLN A 306 30.10 -8.08 -17.74
N HIS A 307 29.73 -7.56 -18.91
CA HIS A 307 30.70 -7.15 -19.93
C HIS A 307 30.33 -5.84 -20.63
N LYS A 308 31.35 -5.11 -21.07
CA LYS A 308 31.20 -3.78 -21.66
C LYS A 308 30.68 -3.85 -23.09
N CYS A 309 29.58 -3.16 -23.36
CA CYS A 309 28.91 -3.18 -24.66
C CYS A 309 29.37 -2.10 -25.66
N ASP A 310 29.14 -2.39 -26.94
CA ASP A 310 29.05 -1.44 -28.06
C ASP A 310 27.68 -0.75 -28.04
N THR A 311 27.56 0.31 -27.24
CA THR A 311 26.32 1.07 -26.95
C THR A 311 25.82 1.99 -28.06
N ARG A 312 26.32 1.82 -29.29
CA ARG A 312 26.03 2.72 -30.41
C ARG A 312 24.54 2.79 -30.72
N ALA A 313 24.02 4.02 -30.81
CA ALA A 313 22.60 4.28 -31.00
C ALA A 313 22.07 3.69 -32.31
N ILE A 314 20.80 3.31 -32.29
CA ILE A 314 20.07 2.96 -33.52
C ILE A 314 19.76 4.23 -34.31
N SER A 315 19.99 4.20 -35.63
CA SER A 315 19.83 5.37 -36.53
C SER A 315 18.40 5.92 -36.66
N GLN A 316 17.41 5.22 -36.09
CA GLN A 316 15.98 5.52 -36.14
C GLN A 316 15.50 6.33 -34.93
N CYS A 317 16.34 6.52 -33.91
CA CYS A 317 15.96 7.02 -32.60
C CYS A 317 16.16 8.55 -32.48
N THR A 318 15.16 9.26 -31.96
CA THR A 318 15.10 10.73 -31.94
C THR A 318 15.77 11.30 -30.69
N GLY A 319 16.77 12.16 -30.88
CA GLY A 319 17.58 12.75 -29.79
C GLY A 319 18.57 11.77 -29.14
N CYS A 320 18.64 10.53 -29.63
CA CYS A 320 19.39 9.45 -29.02
C CYS A 320 20.88 9.52 -29.41
N GLY A 321 21.70 10.09 -28.54
CA GLY A 321 23.15 9.90 -28.62
C GLY A 321 23.58 8.46 -28.36
N ASP A 322 24.85 8.17 -28.62
CA ASP A 322 25.49 6.97 -28.07
C ASP A 322 25.38 7.00 -26.54
N TYR A 323 24.97 5.87 -25.96
CA TYR A 323 24.78 5.77 -24.51
C TYR A 323 26.13 5.54 -23.84
N ASP A 324 26.35 6.12 -22.65
CA ASP A 324 27.65 6.04 -21.98
C ASP A 324 28.02 4.57 -21.70
N PRO A 325 29.12 4.05 -22.29
CA PRO A 325 29.55 2.68 -22.02
C PRO A 325 29.81 2.38 -20.53
N ALA A 326 30.09 3.40 -19.71
CA ALA A 326 30.23 3.24 -18.26
C ALA A 326 28.90 2.90 -17.56
N ARG A 327 27.75 3.15 -18.18
CA ARG A 327 26.43 2.70 -17.67
C ARG A 327 26.17 1.21 -17.90
N THR A 328 27.03 0.50 -18.64
CA THR A 328 26.84 -0.93 -19.00
C THR A 328 27.59 -1.92 -18.10
N THR A 329 28.45 -1.44 -17.21
CA THR A 329 29.29 -2.26 -16.32
C THR A 329 29.52 -1.52 -15.02
N GLY A 330 29.63 -2.21 -13.89
CA GLY A 330 29.76 -1.52 -12.61
C GLY A 330 28.42 -0.89 -12.21
N CYS A 331 27.43 -1.76 -12.08
CA CYS A 331 26.27 -1.48 -11.26
C CYS A 331 26.72 -1.19 -9.81
N GLU A 332 25.97 -0.36 -9.08
CA GLU A 332 26.28 -0.15 -7.66
C GLU A 332 25.89 -1.41 -6.88
N ASP A 333 26.65 -1.78 -5.86
CA ASP A 333 26.42 -3.01 -5.07
C ASP A 333 25.05 -3.00 -4.36
N ALA A 334 24.49 -1.80 -4.18
CA ALA A 334 23.14 -1.55 -3.67
C ALA A 334 22.02 -1.60 -4.73
N THR A 335 22.32 -1.96 -5.98
CA THR A 335 21.37 -1.94 -7.12
C THR A 335 21.36 -3.29 -7.84
N MET A 336 20.34 -3.55 -8.67
CA MET A 336 20.15 -4.81 -9.42
C MET A 336 20.31 -6.09 -8.57
N ARG A 337 19.56 -6.15 -7.46
CA ARG A 337 19.36 -7.35 -6.63
C ARG A 337 17.87 -7.62 -6.38
N ALA A 338 17.04 -7.32 -7.38
CA ALA A 338 15.60 -7.57 -7.36
C ALA A 338 15.29 -8.88 -8.09
N PHE A 339 14.41 -9.74 -7.56
CA PHE A 339 13.81 -10.77 -8.42
C PHE A 339 12.99 -10.06 -9.49
N ASN A 340 13.12 -10.45 -10.76
CA ASN A 340 12.38 -9.85 -11.87
C ASN A 340 11.56 -10.91 -12.61
N PHE A 341 10.42 -11.27 -12.01
CA PHE A 341 9.62 -12.41 -12.46
C PHE A 341 9.08 -12.21 -13.87
N LEU A 342 9.33 -13.21 -14.74
CA LEU A 342 8.90 -13.24 -16.13
C LEU A 342 7.49 -13.83 -16.21
N VAL A 343 6.46 -12.97 -16.28
CA VAL A 343 5.07 -13.43 -16.30
C VAL A 343 4.52 -13.49 -17.73
N GLU A 344 4.61 -14.67 -18.31
CA GLU A 344 3.98 -15.07 -19.57
C GLU A 344 2.45 -15.11 -19.41
N THR A 345 1.79 -14.02 -19.82
CA THR A 345 0.40 -13.73 -19.42
C THR A 345 -0.68 -14.53 -20.16
N SER A 346 -0.44 -14.86 -21.43
CA SER A 346 -1.38 -15.51 -22.35
C SER A 346 -0.66 -16.19 -23.51
N LYS A 347 -1.21 -17.31 -24.02
CA LYS A 347 -0.68 -18.01 -25.22
C LYS A 347 -0.80 -17.18 -26.50
N GLU A 348 -1.79 -16.30 -26.54
CA GLU A 348 -1.96 -15.31 -27.60
C GLU A 348 -1.29 -14.01 -27.15
N TYR A 349 -0.60 -13.33 -28.07
CA TYR A 349 0.05 -12.04 -27.80
C TYR A 349 -0.96 -10.92 -27.51
N SER A 350 -2.14 -10.99 -28.14
CA SER A 350 -3.22 -10.01 -28.03
C SER A 350 -4.58 -10.72 -27.92
N PRO A 351 -4.89 -11.38 -26.79
CA PRO A 351 -6.15 -12.11 -26.62
C PRO A 351 -7.35 -11.16 -26.71
N GLY A 352 -8.50 -11.68 -27.14
CA GLY A 352 -9.72 -10.89 -27.30
C GLY A 352 -10.26 -10.33 -25.98
N ASP A 353 -10.99 -9.21 -26.04
CA ASP A 353 -11.59 -8.54 -24.87
C ASP A 353 -12.43 -9.49 -23.99
N ALA A 354 -13.00 -10.56 -24.56
CA ALA A 354 -13.76 -11.57 -23.84
C ALA A 354 -12.91 -12.39 -22.85
N ASP A 355 -11.64 -12.61 -23.16
CA ASP A 355 -10.71 -13.43 -22.36
C ASP A 355 -9.90 -12.60 -21.35
N LEU A 356 -10.06 -11.27 -21.35
CA LEU A 356 -9.42 -10.38 -20.37
C LEU A 356 -10.13 -10.39 -19.01
N GLY A 357 -11.43 -10.71 -18.99
CA GLY A 357 -12.26 -10.81 -17.79
C GLY A 357 -12.98 -9.50 -17.43
N THR A 358 -13.44 -9.43 -16.18
CA THR A 358 -14.19 -8.29 -15.63
C THR A 358 -13.67 -7.87 -14.26
N THR A 359 -14.15 -6.73 -13.76
CA THR A 359 -13.89 -6.28 -12.39
C THR A 359 -14.55 -7.15 -11.31
N THR A 360 -15.55 -7.97 -11.64
CA THR A 360 -16.41 -8.67 -10.67
C THR A 360 -15.61 -9.54 -9.69
N ASN A 361 -15.74 -9.26 -8.40
CA ASN A 361 -15.09 -10.02 -7.31
C ASN A 361 -13.59 -10.22 -7.55
N LEU A 362 -12.88 -9.18 -8.01
CA LEU A 362 -11.56 -9.31 -8.64
C LEU A 362 -10.53 -10.09 -7.81
N LEU A 363 -10.61 -10.02 -6.48
CA LEU A 363 -9.70 -10.70 -5.54
C LEU A 363 -10.11 -12.14 -5.19
N ARG A 364 -11.03 -12.77 -5.94
CA ARG A 364 -11.48 -14.17 -5.72
C ARG A 364 -10.95 -15.09 -6.84
N PRO A 365 -9.85 -15.84 -6.62
CA PRO A 365 -9.38 -16.82 -7.61
C PRO A 365 -10.38 -17.94 -7.87
N ALA A 366 -11.14 -18.36 -6.85
CA ALA A 366 -12.17 -19.38 -6.96
C ALA A 366 -13.56 -18.75 -7.22
N GLY A 367 -14.33 -19.37 -8.13
CA GLY A 367 -15.75 -19.06 -8.35
C GLY A 367 -16.06 -18.08 -9.49
N ASN A 368 -15.11 -17.23 -9.92
CA ASN A 368 -15.36 -16.18 -10.92
C ASN A 368 -15.61 -16.66 -12.37
N GLY A 369 -15.87 -17.95 -12.61
CA GLY A 369 -16.47 -18.49 -13.84
C GLY A 369 -15.96 -17.90 -15.17
N GLY A 370 -16.84 -17.20 -15.88
CA GLY A 370 -16.55 -16.44 -17.11
C GLY A 370 -16.39 -14.93 -16.90
N ASP A 371 -16.38 -14.48 -15.64
CA ASP A 371 -16.10 -13.09 -15.23
C ASP A 371 -14.60 -12.87 -14.93
N ASN A 372 -13.83 -13.96 -14.83
CA ASN A 372 -12.37 -13.96 -14.70
C ASN A 372 -11.67 -13.95 -16.08
N GLY A 373 -10.39 -13.61 -16.12
CA GLY A 373 -9.62 -13.54 -17.37
C GLY A 373 -8.16 -13.11 -17.19
N HIS A 374 -7.47 -12.91 -18.31
CA HIS A 374 -6.04 -12.59 -18.35
C HIS A 374 -5.68 -11.30 -17.59
N VAL A 375 -6.44 -10.21 -17.74
CA VAL A 375 -6.23 -8.98 -16.96
C VAL A 375 -6.61 -9.22 -15.49
N ALA A 376 -7.75 -9.88 -15.25
CA ALA A 376 -8.25 -10.12 -13.90
C ALA A 376 -7.33 -11.00 -13.02
N ARG A 377 -6.51 -11.88 -13.61
CA ARG A 377 -5.49 -12.64 -12.86
C ARG A 377 -4.19 -11.88 -12.64
N ASN A 378 -3.78 -11.05 -13.60
CA ASN A 378 -2.53 -10.31 -13.50
C ASN A 378 -2.64 -9.12 -12.54
N ILE A 379 -3.82 -8.50 -12.37
CA ILE A 379 -4.05 -7.54 -11.27
C ILE A 379 -3.88 -8.21 -9.89
N ARG A 380 -4.30 -9.46 -9.74
CA ARG A 380 -4.11 -10.24 -8.49
C ARG A 380 -2.63 -10.53 -8.23
N LEU A 381 -1.85 -10.90 -9.27
CA LEU A 381 -0.39 -11.01 -9.15
C LEU A 381 0.21 -9.71 -8.60
N LEU A 382 -0.06 -8.58 -9.27
CA LEU A 382 0.52 -7.29 -8.89
C LEU A 382 0.25 -6.92 -7.42
N PHE A 383 -0.97 -7.13 -6.92
CA PHE A 383 -1.24 -6.83 -5.51
C PHE A 383 -0.57 -7.80 -4.53
N MET A 384 -0.43 -9.09 -4.88
CA MET A 384 0.36 -10.01 -4.05
C MET A 384 1.84 -9.63 -4.06
N HIS A 385 2.38 -9.35 -5.23
CA HIS A 385 3.75 -8.90 -5.46
C HIS A 385 4.06 -7.63 -4.64
N MET A 386 3.15 -6.64 -4.67
CA MET A 386 3.20 -5.49 -3.78
C MET A 386 3.15 -5.90 -2.30
N ASP A 387 2.23 -6.78 -1.88
CA ASP A 387 2.13 -7.20 -0.47
C ASP A 387 3.45 -7.78 0.04
N VAL A 388 4.17 -8.56 -0.80
CA VAL A 388 5.45 -9.19 -0.49
C VAL A 388 6.65 -8.19 -0.54
N LEU A 389 6.45 -6.89 -0.84
CA LEU A 389 7.49 -5.88 -0.62
C LEU A 389 7.73 -5.54 0.86
N ALA A 390 6.70 -5.61 1.73
CA ALA A 390 6.79 -5.11 3.11
C ALA A 390 5.89 -5.89 4.08
N PRO A 391 6.39 -6.95 4.73
CA PRO A 391 5.62 -7.72 5.71
C PRO A 391 5.11 -6.85 6.85
N ASN A 392 3.87 -7.06 7.28
CA ASN A 392 3.23 -6.26 8.33
C ASN A 392 2.35 -7.13 9.22
N ILE A 393 2.35 -6.84 10.52
CA ILE A 393 1.42 -7.43 11.48
C ILE A 393 0.26 -6.46 11.71
N ASP A 394 -0.90 -6.77 11.16
CA ASP A 394 -2.15 -6.11 11.55
C ASP A 394 -2.65 -6.75 12.85
N VAL A 395 -3.09 -5.94 13.81
CA VAL A 395 -3.84 -6.40 15.00
C VAL A 395 -5.24 -5.80 14.94
N VAL A 396 -6.23 -6.64 15.24
CA VAL A 396 -7.65 -6.29 15.33
C VAL A 396 -8.13 -6.75 16.70
N VAL A 397 -8.63 -5.81 17.51
CA VAL A 397 -9.39 -6.16 18.71
C VAL A 397 -10.74 -6.71 18.24
N PRO A 398 -11.12 -7.95 18.63
CA PRO A 398 -12.45 -8.47 18.32
C PRO A 398 -13.53 -7.60 18.97
N GLU A 399 -14.52 -7.20 18.18
CA GLU A 399 -15.69 -6.50 18.68
C GLU A 399 -16.56 -7.51 19.45
N GLU A 400 -16.51 -7.49 20.80
CA GLU A 400 -17.43 -8.29 21.62
C GLU A 400 -18.88 -7.95 21.25
N GLU A 401 -19.78 -8.94 21.29
CA GLU A 401 -21.24 -8.75 21.19
C GLU A 401 -21.81 -8.09 22.47
N SER A 402 -21.24 -6.93 22.83
CA SER A 402 -21.64 -6.09 23.95
C SER A 402 -22.98 -5.42 23.64
N GLY A 403 -24.06 -6.04 24.14
CA GLY A 403 -25.42 -5.73 23.74
C GLY A 403 -25.88 -4.28 24.03
N GLU A 404 -26.11 -3.53 22.95
CA GLU A 404 -26.83 -2.25 22.78
C GLU A 404 -26.43 -1.02 23.65
N ASP A 405 -25.91 -1.18 24.86
CA ASP A 405 -25.63 -0.06 25.79
C ASP A 405 -24.12 0.30 25.93
N ALA A 406 -23.22 -0.46 25.30
CA ALA A 406 -21.81 -0.08 25.18
C ALA A 406 -21.61 0.78 23.92
N ALA A 407 -21.06 1.99 24.07
CA ALA A 407 -20.69 2.86 22.95
C ALA A 407 -19.39 2.36 22.27
N GLY A 408 -19.47 1.21 21.61
CA GLY A 408 -18.35 0.54 20.96
C GLY A 408 -17.77 1.36 19.82
N ILE A 409 -16.55 1.84 19.98
CA ILE A 409 -15.76 2.43 18.89
C ILE A 409 -15.11 1.27 18.13
N SER A 410 -15.78 0.84 17.08
CA SER A 410 -15.24 -0.17 16.17
C SER A 410 -13.87 0.29 15.63
N MET A 411 -12.94 -0.65 15.43
CA MET A 411 -11.63 -0.39 14.77
C MET A 411 -11.78 0.36 13.44
N ARG A 412 -12.95 0.25 12.81
CA ARG A 412 -13.37 0.91 11.57
C ARG A 412 -13.38 2.44 11.64
N GLU A 413 -13.59 3.04 12.82
CA GLU A 413 -13.51 4.49 13.02
C GLU A 413 -12.08 4.98 13.33
N LEU A 414 -11.26 4.16 13.99
CA LEU A 414 -9.84 4.46 14.24
C LEU A 414 -9.05 4.43 12.92
N THR A 415 -9.24 3.38 12.11
CA THR A 415 -8.62 3.28 10.78
C THR A 415 -9.09 4.36 9.78
N GLN A 416 -10.20 5.06 10.06
CA GLN A 416 -10.67 6.20 9.27
C GLN A 416 -10.05 7.55 9.69
N LYS A 417 -9.19 7.59 10.71
CA LYS A 417 -8.57 8.82 11.23
C LYS A 417 -7.04 8.80 11.24
N GLY A 418 -6.41 7.67 10.92
CA GLY A 418 -4.95 7.52 10.95
C GLY A 418 -4.36 7.23 12.35
N ASP A 419 -5.19 7.22 13.39
CA ASP A 419 -4.82 6.86 14.76
C ASP A 419 -4.49 5.36 14.85
N CYS A 420 -3.22 5.01 15.04
CA CYS A 420 -2.78 3.61 15.15
C CYS A 420 -2.87 3.01 16.58
N VAL A 421 -3.67 3.62 17.46
CA VAL A 421 -3.84 3.21 18.87
C VAL A 421 -5.22 2.60 19.09
N ALA A 422 -5.26 1.28 19.32
CA ALA A 422 -6.43 0.62 19.89
C ALA A 422 -6.41 0.75 21.42
N PHE A 423 -7.43 1.38 22.00
CA PHE A 423 -7.65 1.40 23.44
C PHE A 423 -8.53 0.22 23.85
N LEU A 424 -7.98 -0.69 24.66
CA LEU A 424 -8.80 -1.70 25.34
C LEU A 424 -9.46 -1.07 26.58
N GLY A 425 -10.75 -1.40 26.80
CA GLY A 425 -11.59 -0.81 27.83
C GLY A 425 -11.15 -1.09 29.27
N GLU A 426 -11.75 -0.38 30.24
CA GLU A 426 -11.36 -0.40 31.65
C GLU A 426 -11.39 -1.81 32.28
N SER A 427 -10.23 -2.47 32.31
CA SER A 427 -10.03 -3.69 33.09
C SER A 427 -9.95 -3.39 34.59
N LYS A 428 -10.59 -4.23 35.42
CA LYS A 428 -10.45 -4.19 36.88
C LYS A 428 -9.37 -5.18 37.32
N PRO A 429 -8.37 -4.79 38.14
CA PRO A 429 -7.27 -5.67 38.55
C PRO A 429 -7.69 -6.95 39.30
N GLU A 430 -8.91 -7.01 39.83
CA GLU A 430 -9.42 -8.16 40.59
C GLU A 430 -10.14 -9.23 39.73
N ASN A 431 -10.32 -8.99 38.41
CA ASN A 431 -10.98 -9.93 37.51
C ASN A 431 -10.00 -10.87 36.81
N THR A 432 -10.43 -12.11 36.57
CA THR A 432 -9.82 -13.04 35.60
C THR A 432 -10.19 -12.64 34.16
N GLN A 433 -9.94 -11.39 33.80
CA GLN A 433 -10.28 -10.86 32.48
C GLN A 433 -9.18 -11.22 31.49
N GLU A 434 -9.58 -11.98 30.47
CA GLU A 434 -8.74 -12.33 29.32
C GLU A 434 -8.87 -11.23 28.26
N ILE A 435 -7.73 -10.83 27.68
CA ILE A 435 -7.64 -9.99 26.50
C ILE A 435 -7.41 -10.94 25.31
N SER A 436 -8.30 -10.87 24.32
CA SER A 436 -8.14 -11.58 23.05
C SER A 436 -7.76 -10.59 21.95
N LEU A 437 -6.75 -10.93 21.16
CA LEU A 437 -6.33 -10.19 19.97
C LEU A 437 -6.45 -11.09 18.74
N GLU A 438 -7.16 -10.65 17.71
CA GLU A 438 -7.03 -11.21 16.36
C GLU A 438 -5.86 -10.49 15.67
N TRP A 439 -5.05 -11.22 14.91
CA TRP A 439 -3.94 -10.63 14.15
C TRP A 439 -3.70 -11.33 12.81
N THR A 440 -2.91 -10.71 11.94
CA THR A 440 -2.60 -11.23 10.60
C THR A 440 -1.20 -10.83 10.17
N MET A 441 -0.41 -11.81 9.73
CA MET A 441 0.83 -11.56 9.01
C MET A 441 0.55 -11.38 7.51
N TRP A 442 0.76 -10.16 7.01
CA TRP A 442 0.67 -9.80 5.59
C TRP A 442 2.05 -9.84 4.93
N GLY A 443 2.10 -10.00 3.61
CA GLY A 443 3.35 -9.97 2.84
C GLY A 443 4.32 -11.13 3.06
N SER A 444 3.91 -12.21 3.72
CA SER A 444 4.75 -13.36 4.09
C SER A 444 4.04 -14.70 3.82
N PHE A 445 4.82 -15.78 3.72
CA PHE A 445 4.38 -17.14 3.44
C PHE A 445 4.50 -18.06 4.66
N ASN A 446 5.43 -17.77 5.59
CA ASN A 446 5.62 -18.53 6.82
C ASN A 446 5.87 -17.58 8.00
N VAL A 447 5.20 -17.82 9.13
CA VAL A 447 5.64 -17.33 10.44
C VAL A 447 6.48 -18.44 11.08
N ASP A 448 7.75 -18.15 11.36
CA ASP A 448 8.66 -19.14 11.98
C ASP A 448 8.57 -19.12 13.52
N ASP A 449 8.32 -17.94 14.11
CA ASP A 449 8.14 -17.71 15.54
C ASP A 449 7.34 -16.41 15.75
N PHE A 450 6.63 -16.29 16.87
CA PHE A 450 6.04 -15.02 17.31
C PHE A 450 5.97 -14.88 18.83
N GLU A 451 6.13 -13.64 19.29
CA GLU A 451 6.07 -13.25 20.70
C GLU A 451 5.09 -12.09 20.89
N ILE A 452 4.34 -12.12 21.99
CA ILE A 452 3.61 -10.94 22.49
C ILE A 452 4.48 -10.26 23.55
N LEU A 453 4.73 -8.98 23.37
CA LEU A 453 5.53 -8.16 24.27
C LEU A 453 4.65 -7.11 24.96
N ALA A 454 4.76 -7.03 26.28
CA ALA A 454 4.23 -5.94 27.09
C ALA A 454 5.37 -5.09 27.65
N THR A 455 5.25 -3.77 27.57
CA THR A 455 6.19 -2.78 28.14
C THR A 455 5.41 -1.57 28.66
N PRO A 456 5.90 -0.83 29.68
CA PRO A 456 5.29 0.45 30.06
C PRO A 456 5.23 1.42 28.87
N TRP A 457 4.12 2.16 28.72
CA TRP A 457 4.03 3.26 27.75
C TRP A 457 4.82 4.48 28.26
N PRO A 458 5.63 5.17 27.43
CA PRO A 458 6.41 6.32 27.90
C PRO A 458 5.50 7.50 28.28
N SER A 459 5.61 7.98 29.52
CA SER A 459 4.79 9.06 30.09
C SER A 459 5.00 10.45 29.46
N ASN A 460 5.97 10.59 28.56
CA ASN A 460 6.28 11.82 27.82
C ASN A 460 5.82 11.77 26.34
N ASP A 461 5.31 10.64 25.87
CA ASP A 461 4.81 10.47 24.49
C ASP A 461 3.30 10.77 24.48
N ASP A 462 2.88 11.77 23.70
CA ASP A 462 1.54 12.36 23.78
C ASP A 462 0.42 11.51 23.16
N GLY A 463 0.80 10.40 22.52
CA GLY A 463 -0.10 9.45 21.86
C GLY A 463 -0.25 9.67 20.35
N SER A 464 0.44 10.65 19.75
CA SER A 464 0.41 10.94 18.30
C SER A 464 1.16 9.91 17.43
N LEU A 465 0.79 8.64 17.56
CA LEU A 465 1.26 7.55 16.70
C LEU A 465 0.58 7.59 15.32
N SER A 466 1.27 8.21 14.35
CA SER A 466 0.92 8.00 12.94
C SER A 466 1.11 6.53 12.55
N CYS A 467 0.23 6.00 11.71
CA CYS A 467 0.36 4.62 11.24
C CYS A 467 1.61 4.38 10.38
N ILE A 468 2.10 5.41 9.67
CA ILE A 468 3.35 5.35 8.90
C ILE A 468 4.54 5.55 9.85
N GLY A 469 4.82 4.53 10.65
CA GLY A 469 5.90 4.54 11.65
C GLY A 469 5.58 3.77 12.93
N SER A 470 4.33 3.41 13.20
CA SER A 470 3.90 2.77 14.46
C SER A 470 4.68 1.50 14.84
N ALA A 471 4.97 0.61 13.87
CA ALA A 471 5.78 -0.59 14.09
C ALA A 471 7.26 -0.27 14.37
N ARG A 472 7.85 0.72 13.66
CA ARG A 472 9.21 1.22 13.92
C ARG A 472 9.31 1.85 15.31
N LYS A 473 8.31 2.65 15.69
CA LYS A 473 8.23 3.28 17.01
C LYS A 473 8.06 2.24 18.13
N ALA A 474 7.36 1.13 17.88
CA ALA A 474 7.32 -0.01 18.80
C ALA A 474 8.71 -0.67 18.94
N GLU A 475 9.43 -0.91 17.83
CA GLU A 475 10.81 -1.42 17.82
C GLU A 475 11.78 -0.47 18.58
N GLU A 476 11.68 0.84 18.37
CA GLU A 476 12.45 1.87 19.08
C GLU A 476 12.14 1.90 20.59
N ILE A 477 10.85 1.87 20.98
CA ILE A 477 10.44 1.81 22.39
C ILE A 477 10.97 0.53 23.06
N LEU A 478 10.85 -0.63 22.41
CA LEU A 478 11.35 -1.90 22.94
C LEU A 478 12.89 -1.94 23.05
N GLY A 479 13.61 -1.29 22.13
CA GLY A 479 15.06 -1.10 22.22
C GLY A 479 15.46 -0.26 23.45
N VAL A 480 14.81 0.88 23.65
CA VAL A 480 15.06 1.80 24.78
C VAL A 480 14.65 1.17 26.12
N HIS A 481 13.50 0.50 26.18
CA HIS A 481 12.94 -0.09 27.40
C HIS A 481 13.25 -1.58 27.59
N SER A 482 14.30 -2.10 26.94
CA SER A 482 14.65 -3.53 26.89
C SER A 482 14.77 -4.26 28.24
N THR A 483 14.90 -3.55 29.37
CA THR A 483 14.86 -4.11 30.74
C THR A 483 13.46 -4.26 31.35
N SER A 484 12.44 -3.57 30.81
CA SER A 484 11.02 -3.60 31.23
C SER A 484 10.11 -4.26 30.19
N VAL A 485 10.69 -5.00 29.22
CA VAL A 485 9.94 -5.80 28.24
C VAL A 485 9.63 -7.17 28.83
N HIS A 486 8.35 -7.55 28.80
CA HIS A 486 7.85 -8.83 29.28
C HIS A 486 7.20 -9.61 28.15
N THR A 487 7.71 -10.81 27.86
CA THR A 487 7.05 -11.76 26.96
C THR A 487 5.81 -12.31 27.65
N VAL A 488 4.63 -11.92 27.15
CA VAL A 488 3.31 -12.34 27.65
C VAL A 488 2.98 -13.76 27.17
N GLN A 489 3.26 -14.04 25.90
CA GLN A 489 3.13 -15.36 25.29
C GLN A 489 4.16 -15.51 24.16
N GLN A 490 4.64 -16.74 23.96
CA GLN A 490 5.31 -17.20 22.75
C GLN A 490 4.59 -18.48 22.30
N ASP A 491 4.32 -18.62 21.01
CA ASP A 491 3.71 -19.83 20.45
C ASP A 491 4.30 -20.13 19.07
N GLY A 492 4.60 -21.40 18.80
CA GLY A 492 5.42 -21.84 17.66
C GLY A 492 4.64 -22.13 16.37
N ALA A 493 3.37 -21.72 16.29
CA ALA A 493 2.52 -21.97 15.14
C ALA A 493 1.52 -20.82 14.92
N ALA A 494 1.78 -20.00 13.91
CA ALA A 494 0.85 -19.02 13.37
C ALA A 494 0.79 -19.13 11.85
N THR A 495 -0.31 -18.65 11.27
CA THR A 495 -0.50 -18.63 9.82
C THR A 495 -0.09 -17.30 9.20
N ALA A 496 0.54 -17.37 8.03
CA ALA A 496 0.81 -16.21 7.19
C ALA A 496 -0.16 -16.18 5.99
N ARG A 497 -0.45 -14.99 5.47
CA ARG A 497 -1.45 -14.82 4.41
C ARG A 497 -1.19 -15.63 3.14
N TRP A 498 0.07 -15.75 2.72
CA TRP A 498 0.44 -16.45 1.49
C TRP A 498 0.88 -17.90 1.74
N GLN A 499 0.61 -18.44 2.93
CA GLN A 499 0.91 -19.82 3.29
C GLN A 499 0.06 -20.80 2.46
N ALA A 500 0.74 -21.74 1.81
CA ALA A 500 0.09 -22.70 0.91
C ALA A 500 -0.93 -23.58 1.66
N GLY A 501 -2.16 -23.66 1.13
CA GLY A 501 -3.23 -24.50 1.67
C GLY A 501 -3.99 -23.93 2.87
N VAL A 502 -3.84 -22.65 3.20
CA VAL A 502 -4.54 -21.98 4.31
C VAL A 502 -5.73 -21.16 3.81
N ASP A 503 -6.96 -21.56 4.17
CA ASP A 503 -8.19 -20.81 3.85
C ASP A 503 -8.41 -19.59 4.78
N THR A 504 -7.84 -19.61 5.99
CA THR A 504 -8.03 -18.59 7.03
C THR A 504 -6.70 -18.15 7.65
N TYR A 505 -6.26 -16.94 7.33
CA TYR A 505 -4.99 -16.32 7.77
C TYR A 505 -5.17 -15.30 8.91
N SER A 506 -6.23 -15.47 9.71
CA SER A 506 -6.37 -14.79 11.01
C SER A 506 -5.84 -15.71 12.10
N ASN A 507 -4.92 -15.20 12.89
CA ASN A 507 -4.46 -15.82 14.12
C ASN A 507 -5.21 -15.17 15.29
N THR A 508 -5.48 -15.92 16.36
CA THR A 508 -6.10 -15.38 17.58
C THR A 508 -5.27 -15.79 18.78
N VAL A 509 -5.08 -14.89 19.72
CA VAL A 509 -4.23 -15.11 20.89
C VAL A 509 -4.82 -14.42 22.12
N THR A 510 -4.74 -15.10 23.27
CA THR A 510 -5.50 -14.75 24.47
C THR A 510 -4.62 -14.82 25.71
N PHE A 511 -4.57 -13.73 26.48
CA PHE A 511 -3.75 -13.61 27.69
C PHE A 511 -4.49 -12.83 28.79
N GLY A 512 -4.16 -13.07 30.05
CA GLY A 512 -4.76 -12.36 31.17
C GLY A 512 -4.24 -10.93 31.33
N VAL A 513 -5.06 -10.06 31.91
CA VAL A 513 -4.63 -8.71 32.36
C VAL A 513 -3.49 -8.80 33.39
N LYS A 514 -3.38 -9.91 34.12
CA LYS A 514 -2.33 -10.14 35.11
C LYS A 514 -0.92 -10.18 34.49
N GLU A 515 -0.80 -10.73 33.30
CA GLU A 515 0.45 -10.78 32.54
C GLU A 515 0.95 -9.38 32.14
N LEU A 516 0.07 -8.37 32.20
CA LEU A 516 0.42 -6.95 32.01
C LEU A 516 0.74 -6.21 33.32
N GLU A 517 0.57 -6.82 34.51
CA GLU A 517 0.79 -6.16 35.82
C GLU A 517 2.13 -5.41 35.91
N PRO A 518 3.29 -5.95 35.45
CA PRO A 518 4.57 -5.23 35.52
C PRO A 518 4.57 -3.91 34.74
N ALA A 519 4.05 -3.93 33.50
CA ALA A 519 3.98 -2.76 32.63
C ALA A 519 2.96 -1.72 33.13
N LEU A 520 1.81 -2.20 33.61
CA LEU A 520 0.76 -1.37 34.21
C LEU A 520 1.20 -0.74 35.54
N ALA A 521 2.04 -1.40 36.33
CA ALA A 521 2.53 -0.88 37.61
C ALA A 521 3.54 0.27 37.47
N GLU A 522 4.32 0.32 36.38
CA GLU A 522 5.33 1.36 36.16
C GLU A 522 4.71 2.69 35.64
N SER A 523 3.66 2.61 34.80
CA SER A 523 3.14 3.77 34.05
C SER A 523 1.61 3.94 34.08
N GLY A 524 0.86 2.93 34.54
CA GLY A 524 -0.61 2.86 34.40
C GLY A 524 -1.12 2.45 33.02
N VAL A 525 -0.26 2.38 32.00
CA VAL A 525 -0.60 2.01 30.61
C VAL A 525 0.43 1.04 30.05
N ALA A 526 0.02 -0.19 29.77
CA ALA A 526 0.84 -1.17 29.07
C ALA A 526 0.72 -0.98 27.55
N MET A 527 1.85 -0.87 26.89
CA MET A 527 1.97 -1.05 25.44
C MET A 527 2.09 -2.54 25.16
N VAL A 528 1.18 -3.09 24.36
CA VAL A 528 1.20 -4.47 23.87
C VAL A 528 1.49 -4.46 22.38
N THR A 529 2.48 -5.22 21.94
CA THR A 529 2.81 -5.40 20.52
C THR A 529 3.15 -6.86 20.23
N ILE A 530 2.81 -7.34 19.03
CA ILE A 530 3.20 -8.66 18.56
C ILE A 530 4.45 -8.48 17.70
N ARG A 531 5.47 -9.32 17.91
CA ARG A 531 6.62 -9.45 17.01
C ARG A 531 6.75 -10.85 16.44
N SER A 532 7.31 -10.97 15.25
CA SER A 532 7.47 -12.27 14.56
C SER A 532 8.72 -12.31 13.68
N THR A 533 9.33 -13.49 13.58
CA THR A 533 10.30 -13.85 12.54
C THR A 533 9.57 -14.58 11.41
N ILE A 534 9.93 -14.30 10.17
CA ILE A 534 9.20 -14.76 8.98
C ILE A 534 10.11 -15.24 7.86
N ASP A 535 9.58 -16.18 7.08
CA ASP A 535 10.18 -16.72 5.87
C ASP A 535 11.67 -17.13 6.03
N GLY A 536 12.09 -17.53 7.23
CA GLY A 536 13.50 -17.75 7.60
C GLY A 536 14.20 -18.83 6.76
N ALA A 537 13.44 -19.75 6.16
CA ALA A 537 13.93 -20.71 5.17
C ALA A 537 14.50 -20.07 3.89
N TRP A 538 14.15 -18.82 3.57
CA TRP A 538 14.70 -18.07 2.45
C TRP A 538 16.16 -17.64 2.70
N GLY A 539 16.53 -17.40 3.96
CA GLY A 539 17.88 -17.01 4.37
C GLY A 539 18.87 -18.18 4.47
N ALA A 540 18.49 -19.38 4.03
CA ALA A 540 19.32 -20.57 4.12
C ALA A 540 20.20 -20.75 2.87
N SER A 541 21.50 -20.94 3.08
CA SER A 541 22.51 -21.14 2.03
C SER A 541 22.14 -22.28 1.08
N ASN A 542 21.90 -21.96 -0.19
CA ASN A 542 21.56 -22.97 -1.19
C ASN A 542 22.82 -23.66 -1.73
N ALA A 543 23.13 -24.84 -1.19
CA ALA A 543 24.30 -25.63 -1.60
C ALA A 543 24.26 -26.15 -3.06
N GLY A 544 23.15 -25.98 -3.79
CA GLY A 544 23.06 -26.22 -5.23
C GLY A 544 23.32 -25.00 -6.11
N ALA A 545 23.37 -23.80 -5.53
CA ALA A 545 23.42 -22.53 -6.25
C ALA A 545 24.64 -22.41 -7.18
N GLN A 546 24.40 -21.92 -8.39
CA GLN A 546 25.45 -21.46 -9.31
C GLN A 546 25.26 -19.95 -9.55
N PRO A 547 26.29 -19.12 -9.33
CA PRO A 547 27.48 -19.44 -8.53
C PRO A 547 27.11 -19.69 -7.04
N VAL A 548 28.00 -20.34 -6.28
CA VAL A 548 27.73 -20.72 -4.87
C VAL A 548 27.87 -19.50 -3.95
N HIS A 549 26.75 -18.85 -3.63
CA HIS A 549 26.66 -17.72 -2.70
C HIS A 549 25.55 -17.92 -1.67
N GLU A 550 25.62 -17.16 -0.57
CA GLU A 550 24.45 -16.88 0.27
C GLU A 550 23.39 -16.08 -0.54
N PRO A 551 22.10 -16.07 -0.15
CA PRO A 551 21.06 -15.30 -0.84
C PRO A 551 21.48 -13.85 -1.12
N GLN A 552 21.29 -13.38 -2.36
CA GLN A 552 21.82 -12.12 -2.87
C GLN A 552 20.76 -11.04 -3.06
N SER A 553 19.47 -11.38 -3.03
CA SER A 553 18.39 -10.41 -3.24
C SER A 553 18.17 -9.49 -2.04
N HIS A 554 17.70 -8.27 -2.32
CA HIS A 554 17.25 -7.38 -1.25
C HIS A 554 16.02 -7.93 -0.51
N VAL A 555 15.04 -8.52 -1.20
CA VAL A 555 13.79 -9.00 -0.57
C VAL A 555 13.99 -10.14 0.43
N VAL A 556 14.95 -11.04 0.19
CA VAL A 556 15.28 -12.13 1.14
C VAL A 556 16.05 -11.56 2.32
N ASN A 557 17.14 -10.85 2.07
CA ASN A 557 17.98 -10.33 3.14
C ASN A 557 17.25 -9.29 4.02
N ALA A 558 16.31 -8.52 3.44
CA ALA A 558 15.44 -7.60 4.18
C ALA A 558 14.65 -8.28 5.33
N ARG A 559 14.38 -9.59 5.21
CA ARG A 559 13.58 -10.41 6.14
C ARG A 559 14.41 -11.31 7.06
N THR A 560 15.60 -11.69 6.63
CA THR A 560 16.37 -12.80 7.24
C THR A 560 17.77 -12.40 7.72
N ASN A 561 18.32 -11.31 7.21
CA ASN A 561 19.70 -10.89 7.46
C ASN A 561 19.75 -9.51 8.15
N PRO A 562 19.93 -9.45 9.49
CA PRO A 562 19.96 -8.17 10.22
C PRO A 562 21.24 -7.35 10.00
N ASP A 563 22.26 -7.92 9.35
CA ASP A 563 23.51 -7.22 9.02
C ASP A 563 23.48 -6.65 7.57
N TRP A 564 22.34 -6.75 6.88
CA TRP A 564 22.15 -6.24 5.52
C TRP A 564 21.77 -4.75 5.52
N ASP A 565 22.64 -3.90 4.97
CA ASP A 565 22.45 -2.45 4.91
C ASP A 565 23.03 -1.90 3.60
N PHE A 566 22.15 -1.55 2.67
CA PHE A 566 22.50 -1.05 1.34
C PHE A 566 21.77 0.26 1.05
N ALA A 567 22.47 1.25 0.48
CA ALA A 567 21.91 2.55 0.10
C ALA A 567 22.49 3.04 -1.23
N THR A 568 21.73 3.86 -1.97
CA THR A 568 22.23 4.59 -3.15
C THR A 568 23.34 5.56 -2.77
N ALA A 569 24.21 5.92 -3.72
CA ALA A 569 25.30 6.88 -3.48
C ALA A 569 24.85 8.27 -2.96
N ASP A 570 23.57 8.64 -3.10
CA ASP A 570 22.97 9.86 -2.56
C ASP A 570 22.18 9.67 -1.25
N GLY A 571 22.00 8.42 -0.79
CA GLY A 571 21.26 8.05 0.41
C GLY A 571 19.74 8.20 0.33
N LYS A 572 19.15 8.46 -0.84
CA LYS A 572 17.69 8.58 -1.00
C LYS A 572 16.95 7.25 -0.88
N HIS A 573 17.56 6.14 -1.29
CA HIS A 573 16.95 4.82 -1.31
C HIS A 573 17.83 3.87 -0.49
N ARG A 574 17.24 3.09 0.43
CA ARG A 574 17.95 2.23 1.38
C ARG A 574 17.16 0.95 1.69
N VAL A 575 17.82 -0.20 1.70
CA VAL A 575 17.25 -1.45 2.24
C VAL A 575 18.05 -1.85 3.47
N VAL A 576 17.35 -1.95 4.61
CA VAL A 576 17.88 -2.43 5.89
C VAL A 576 17.16 -3.72 6.25
N GLY A 577 17.92 -4.80 6.41
CA GLY A 577 17.42 -6.08 6.86
C GLY A 577 17.17 -6.12 8.36
N ARG A 578 16.19 -6.93 8.75
CA ARG A 578 15.77 -7.10 10.14
C ARG A 578 15.43 -8.56 10.40
N LYS A 579 15.58 -8.97 11.66
CA LYS A 579 15.13 -10.29 12.12
C LYS A 579 13.66 -10.29 12.54
N TRP A 580 13.17 -9.19 13.12
CA TRP A 580 11.85 -9.11 13.72
C TRP A 580 10.98 -8.09 12.99
N PHE A 581 9.73 -8.46 12.74
CA PHE A 581 8.66 -7.59 12.25
C PHE A 581 7.68 -7.35 13.40
N TYR A 582 7.18 -6.13 13.56
CA TYR A 582 6.38 -5.68 14.70
C TYR A 582 4.98 -5.23 14.27
N SER A 583 4.00 -5.36 15.16
CA SER A 583 2.69 -4.75 15.00
C SER A 583 2.67 -3.29 15.42
N ALA A 584 1.69 -2.54 14.93
CA ALA A 584 1.25 -1.33 15.63
C ALA A 584 0.90 -1.69 17.10
N PRO A 585 1.20 -0.81 18.07
CA PRO A 585 0.97 -1.11 19.48
C PRO A 585 -0.49 -0.91 19.90
N VAL A 586 -1.03 -1.87 20.66
CA VAL A 586 -2.30 -1.77 21.38
C VAL A 586 -2.02 -1.20 22.77
N LEU A 587 -2.82 -0.24 23.25
CA LEU A 587 -2.64 0.35 24.58
C LEU A 587 -3.72 -0.13 25.55
N VAL A 588 -3.27 -0.67 26.68
CA VAL A 588 -4.13 -1.18 27.77
C VAL A 588 -3.92 -0.32 29.01
N ARG A 589 -5.00 0.21 29.59
CA ARG A 589 -4.94 1.09 30.78
C ARG A 589 -5.53 0.40 32.01
N SER A 590 -4.88 0.56 33.17
CA SER A 590 -5.42 0.12 34.46
C SER A 590 -6.36 1.18 35.04
N SER A 591 -7.50 0.77 35.58
CA SER A 591 -8.51 1.66 36.18
C SER A 591 -8.15 2.17 37.59
N ALA A 592 -6.94 1.91 38.09
CA ALA A 592 -6.61 1.98 39.52
C ALA A 592 -6.43 3.40 40.12
N SER A 593 -6.54 4.48 39.33
CA SER A 593 -6.13 5.83 39.75
C SER A 593 -7.20 6.94 39.66
N SER A 594 -8.38 6.71 39.06
CA SER A 594 -9.43 7.72 38.96
C SER A 594 -10.70 7.35 39.75
N GLY A 595 -11.05 8.19 40.74
CA GLY A 595 -12.30 8.09 41.51
C GLY A 595 -13.57 8.49 40.74
N ALA A 596 -13.46 8.60 39.42
CA ALA A 596 -14.52 8.83 38.44
C ALA A 596 -14.10 8.12 37.13
N ALA A 597 -15.06 7.52 36.43
CA ALA A 597 -14.85 6.87 35.13
C ALA A 597 -15.21 7.86 34.01
N ASP A 598 -14.29 8.76 33.69
CA ASP A 598 -14.40 9.67 32.55
C ASP A 598 -13.61 9.09 31.37
N VAL A 599 -14.30 8.46 30.41
CA VAL A 599 -13.69 7.93 29.18
C VAL A 599 -13.35 9.09 28.23
N VAL A 600 -12.18 9.70 28.44
CA VAL A 600 -11.68 10.80 27.61
C VAL A 600 -10.98 10.25 26.35
N LEU A 601 -11.69 10.32 25.23
CA LEU A 601 -11.14 10.13 23.90
C LEU A 601 -10.51 11.43 23.38
N ASN A 602 -9.19 11.46 23.32
CA ASN A 602 -8.46 12.48 22.56
C ASN A 602 -8.22 11.96 21.15
N VAL A 603 -8.53 12.78 20.14
CA VAL A 603 -8.19 12.56 18.73
C VAL A 603 -7.20 13.64 18.33
N CYS A 604 -5.98 13.25 17.97
CA CYS A 604 -4.93 14.18 17.57
C CYS A 604 -4.98 14.41 16.05
N ALA A 605 -5.75 15.40 15.63
CA ALA A 605 -5.79 15.82 14.23
C ALA A 605 -4.46 16.48 13.78
N ASP A 606 -4.06 16.24 12.53
CA ASP A 606 -2.78 16.66 11.97
C ASP A 606 -2.45 18.15 12.11
N GLY A 607 -1.28 18.43 12.72
CA GLY A 607 -0.22 19.25 12.13
C GLY A 607 -0.47 20.74 11.85
N LYS A 608 -1.66 21.29 12.08
CA LYS A 608 -2.00 22.70 11.79
C LYS A 608 -2.66 23.38 12.98
N HIS A 609 -1.91 24.29 13.60
CA HIS A 609 -2.38 25.12 14.72
C HIS A 609 -3.58 26.00 14.31
N ASP A 610 -4.76 25.69 14.85
CA ASP A 610 -5.86 26.63 15.03
C ASP A 610 -6.42 26.45 16.47
N GLU A 611 -6.58 27.54 17.23
CA GLU A 611 -6.88 27.52 18.67
C GLU A 611 -8.37 27.25 18.99
N SER A 612 -8.97 26.24 18.35
CA SER A 612 -10.41 25.97 18.43
C SER A 612 -10.80 24.50 18.71
N ALA A 613 -9.94 23.75 19.41
CA ALA A 613 -10.29 22.44 19.96
C ALA A 613 -11.52 22.51 20.88
N LEU A 614 -12.64 21.93 20.44
CA LEU A 614 -13.94 22.05 21.09
C LEU A 614 -14.21 20.86 22.04
N SER A 615 -13.71 20.96 23.27
CA SER A 615 -13.93 19.94 24.32
C SER A 615 -15.42 19.79 24.67
N VAL A 616 -16.01 18.63 24.35
CA VAL A 616 -17.37 18.26 24.78
C VAL A 616 -17.28 17.38 26.02
N ILE A 617 -17.87 17.84 27.12
CA ILE A 617 -17.98 17.08 28.37
C ILE A 617 -19.45 16.67 28.54
N ILE A 618 -19.71 15.37 28.63
CA ILE A 618 -21.05 14.81 28.85
C ILE A 618 -21.09 14.19 30.25
N ASN A 619 -21.76 14.85 31.18
CA ASN A 619 -22.01 14.31 32.52
C ASN A 619 -23.49 13.92 32.65
N ASP A 620 -23.77 12.93 33.50
CA ASP A 620 -25.11 12.37 33.74
C ASP A 620 -26.08 13.30 34.51
N ALA A 621 -26.50 14.38 33.83
CA ALA A 621 -27.76 15.07 34.07
C ALA A 621 -28.11 15.94 32.85
N ALA A 622 -29.30 15.74 32.28
CA ALA A 622 -29.68 16.37 31.01
C ALA A 622 -29.79 17.90 31.06
N THR A 623 -28.73 18.64 30.70
CA THR A 623 -28.82 20.01 30.15
C THR A 623 -27.59 20.36 29.30
N VAL A 624 -27.72 20.36 27.98
CA VAL A 624 -26.72 20.97 27.08
C VAL A 624 -26.77 22.49 27.23
N ARG A 625 -25.65 23.13 27.57
CA ARG A 625 -25.49 24.60 27.60
C ARG A 625 -24.30 25.04 26.75
N PHE A 626 -24.58 25.60 25.58
CA PHE A 626 -23.59 26.35 24.82
C PHE A 626 -23.26 27.66 25.56
N SER A 627 -21.97 28.00 25.67
CA SER A 627 -21.53 29.29 26.21
C SER A 627 -20.62 30.02 25.22
N GLU A 628 -21.17 31.05 24.55
CA GLU A 628 -20.35 31.96 23.75
C GLU A 628 -19.40 32.74 24.67
N ARG A 629 -18.09 32.46 24.62
CA ARG A 629 -17.08 33.39 25.14
C ARG A 629 -16.92 34.57 24.19
N ARG A 630 -17.82 35.55 24.29
CA ARG A 630 -17.64 36.86 23.66
C ARG A 630 -16.42 37.58 24.25
N ARG A 631 -15.27 37.50 23.57
CA ARG A 631 -14.15 38.41 23.83
C ARG A 631 -14.50 39.80 23.29
N THR A 632 -14.66 40.77 24.19
CA THR A 632 -14.66 42.19 23.83
C THR A 632 -13.26 42.61 23.38
N LEU A 633 -13.09 42.91 22.09
CA LEU A 633 -11.88 43.54 21.59
C LEU A 633 -11.79 44.97 22.13
N ALA A 634 -10.87 45.19 23.06
CA ALA A 634 -10.47 46.52 23.50
C ALA A 634 -9.56 47.18 22.44
N SER A 635 -9.65 48.50 22.32
CA SER A 635 -8.93 49.28 21.33
C SER A 635 -7.41 49.26 21.55
N HIS A 636 -6.66 49.11 20.46
CA HIS A 636 -5.42 49.86 20.24
C HIS A 636 -5.42 50.41 18.81
N ALA A 637 -4.89 51.62 18.64
CA ALA A 637 -4.68 52.26 17.36
C ALA A 637 -3.32 52.96 17.43
N ILE A 638 -2.53 52.90 16.35
CA ILE A 638 -1.48 53.89 16.01
C ILE A 638 -1.06 53.71 14.53
N HIS A 639 -1.47 54.69 13.72
CA HIS A 639 -0.74 55.37 12.64
C HIS A 639 -0.01 54.66 11.46
N HIS A 640 -0.21 55.29 10.28
CA HIS A 640 0.61 55.35 9.05
C HIS A 640 0.80 54.04 8.24
N GLU A 641 0.88 54.05 6.90
CA GLU A 641 0.77 55.15 5.91
C GLU A 641 -0.04 54.73 4.65
N SER A 642 -0.10 55.59 3.63
CA SER A 642 -1.02 55.54 2.49
C SER A 642 -0.49 54.84 1.24
N HIS A 643 -1.40 54.36 0.38
CA HIS A 643 -1.33 54.66 -1.06
C HIS A 643 -2.75 54.75 -1.70
N ARG A 644 -2.89 55.37 -2.88
CA ARG A 644 -4.19 55.71 -3.52
C ARG A 644 -4.32 55.25 -4.99
N SER A 645 -5.49 54.72 -5.34
CA SER A 645 -6.20 54.89 -6.64
C SER A 645 -7.60 54.25 -6.51
N HIS A 646 -8.73 54.99 -6.53
CA HIS A 646 -9.54 55.39 -7.71
C HIS A 646 -9.86 54.22 -8.67
N ILE A 647 -11.13 53.93 -9.02
CA ILE A 647 -12.09 54.80 -9.77
C ILE A 647 -13.57 54.70 -9.28
N ALA A 648 -14.49 55.48 -9.87
CA ALA A 648 -15.93 55.68 -9.58
C ALA A 648 -16.83 54.41 -9.55
N LYS A 649 -17.99 54.31 -8.87
CA LYS A 649 -19.13 55.20 -8.48
C LYS A 649 -20.28 55.39 -9.50
N HIS A 650 -21.45 54.83 -9.20
CA HIS A 650 -22.82 55.40 -9.38
C HIS A 650 -23.82 54.55 -8.54
N SER A 651 -24.46 55.05 -7.46
CA SER A 651 -25.77 55.78 -7.38
C SER A 651 -26.96 55.01 -7.99
N ARG A 652 -28.12 54.81 -7.34
CA ARG A 652 -28.90 55.69 -6.41
C ARG A 652 -29.56 54.93 -5.24
N SER A 653 -30.43 55.57 -4.44
CA SER A 653 -30.76 55.19 -3.04
C SER A 653 -32.27 55.31 -2.65
N PRO A 654 -32.71 54.84 -1.44
CA PRO A 654 -34.13 54.63 -1.07
C PRO A 654 -34.74 55.66 -0.07
N PRO A 655 -36.06 55.59 0.21
CA PRO A 655 -36.58 55.21 1.55
C PRO A 655 -37.54 53.98 1.46
N TRP A 656 -38.21 53.42 2.49
CA TRP A 656 -38.74 53.89 3.79
C TRP A 656 -38.56 52.81 4.89
N ARG A 657 -38.15 53.14 6.14
CA ARG A 657 -38.94 53.37 7.39
C ARG A 657 -39.91 52.22 7.79
N THR A 658 -40.08 51.79 9.05
CA THR A 658 -40.15 52.49 10.38
C THR A 658 -39.48 51.68 11.54
N LEU A 659 -38.64 52.23 12.43
CA LEU A 659 -38.87 52.97 13.72
C LEU A 659 -39.39 52.11 14.92
N GLN A 660 -38.60 51.87 15.99
CA GLN A 660 -38.48 52.57 17.34
C GLN A 660 -39.43 52.02 18.44
N THR A 661 -39.26 52.08 19.79
CA THR A 661 -38.20 52.22 20.87
C THR A 661 -38.91 51.83 22.23
N TRP A 662 -38.37 51.59 23.44
CA TRP A 662 -37.20 52.01 24.27
C TRP A 662 -36.55 50.73 24.95
N ALA A 663 -35.69 50.64 25.99
CA ALA A 663 -35.22 51.44 27.16
C ALA A 663 -36.23 51.61 28.36
N ALA A 664 -35.87 51.64 29.67
CA ALA A 664 -34.61 51.43 30.44
C ALA A 664 -34.90 51.19 31.96
N THR A 665 -33.86 51.22 32.84
CA THR A 665 -33.86 51.47 34.33
C THR A 665 -33.77 50.22 35.25
N LEU A 666 -33.27 50.24 36.51
CA LEU A 666 -32.00 50.69 37.18
C LEU A 666 -32.11 50.41 38.71
N ALA A 667 -31.02 50.05 39.41
CA ALA A 667 -30.83 50.11 40.88
C ALA A 667 -31.72 49.15 41.77
N THR A 668 -31.43 48.81 43.04
CA THR A 668 -30.32 49.15 43.99
C THR A 668 -30.11 48.02 45.05
N SER A 669 -29.01 48.12 45.81
CA SER A 669 -28.66 47.56 47.16
C SER A 669 -29.78 46.94 48.05
N SER A 670 -29.51 46.02 49.00
CA SER A 670 -28.45 46.09 50.03
C SER A 670 -28.14 44.75 50.79
N ARG A 671 -27.28 44.83 51.83
CA ARG A 671 -26.90 43.76 52.81
C ARG A 671 -28.04 43.53 53.85
N THR A 672 -28.05 42.58 54.80
CA THR A 672 -26.97 41.89 55.56
C THR A 672 -27.52 40.69 56.37
N ALA A 673 -26.62 39.76 56.79
CA ALA A 673 -26.66 38.99 58.06
C ALA A 673 -27.67 37.81 58.24
N ALA A 674 -27.41 36.79 59.09
CA ALA A 674 -26.15 36.22 59.63
C ALA A 674 -26.42 34.96 60.48
N LEU A 675 -25.43 34.02 60.54
CA LEU A 675 -25.22 32.98 61.58
C LEU A 675 -26.35 31.93 61.74
N GLU A 676 -26.20 30.75 62.35
CA GLU A 676 -25.11 29.95 62.98
C GLU A 676 -25.56 28.48 62.78
N THR A 677 -24.74 27.43 62.65
CA THR A 677 -23.37 27.09 63.09
C THR A 677 -22.66 26.23 62.05
#